data_AF-A0AAW1L9D0-F1
#
_entry.id   AF-A0AAW1L9D0-F1
#
_cell.length_a   1.000
_cell.length_b   1.000
_cell.length_c   1.000
_cell.angle_alpha   90.00
_cell.angle_beta   90.00
_cell.angle_gamma   90.00
#
_symmetry.space_group_name_H-M   'P 1'
#
loop_
_entity.id
_entity.type
_entity.pdbx_description
1 polymer ?
#
loop_
_entity_poly.entity_id
_entity_poly.type
_entity_poly.pdbx_seq_one_letter_code
_entity_poly.pdbx_strand_id
1 'polypeptide(L)'
;MRQCKLPKSPGYSTEQCWVVISRDRDMEFLVARGQELYRLSEDRQITLLEIDITHKYHFILGMAVSFNTKHIALLTDAGYLWMGSSDLTKKYCEVDTEVCSTLSQIVWCGNEAVVLFFGDKKMLLIVGKHGEMMSFTYDSLVHLVEEVDGVRVISSSQHELVQKVPEVVQKIFRINSTEPGSFLLEASKQFQKRSHRADEYISLVKDNLQVAVEQCIKAAGYEFDTDVQKMLIRAAQFGKCFVANIDADEYVQMCRELRVLNTVRDRKIGIPLTYTQLHCQGYKVLLDRLVASHHYYLAIEIAKYLKMSDKDGTSRILAHWAKYKVSKHGVNDEILSKQIAEKLGYAPSISFSDIANAAVSAGRKTLAIKLLEYESKASEQVQLLLQLEEYRQALIKALESGDTDQAYKVILKSRDKMSNIDFKGMLQEFPVALSLYIKFCREYNSVSLRDILKLPDDHNALGLLSVVESLDKERRLDQNALLWSAINSYKAARNDLCVSLCEDQLKLLAKQKSLEEKYSTPFIDLSVHNTCMKLLNLNHLKDAEKFRTEFKIPDRRYWWLRIQSMADNNSWEDLDQFSKSKKSPIGYAPFVDVCLQKLHISRDTDIIKRLIQSFLPKVSEEIKVKYYVKANCLEDAAKIAYEQRDIQSLLYVQSKCPAQSDLSEQINAYISQLGAKKGTPSSIPLFN
;
A
#
# COMPACT_ATOMS: atom_id res chain seq x y z
N MET A 1 -13.51 34.52 10.45
CA MET A 1 -14.79 34.69 9.74
C MET A 1 -14.93 36.16 9.35
N ARG A 2 -15.07 36.49 8.06
CA ARG A 2 -15.36 37.87 7.60
C ARG A 2 -16.88 37.98 7.38
N GLN A 3 -17.54 38.92 8.05
CA GLN A 3 -18.99 39.14 7.98
C GLN A 3 -19.37 39.90 6.70
N CYS A 4 -20.38 39.43 5.96
CA CYS A 4 -21.02 40.20 4.89
C CYS A 4 -22.17 41.02 5.50
N LYS A 5 -22.21 42.33 5.27
CA LYS A 5 -23.24 43.23 5.83
C LYS A 5 -24.19 43.66 4.71
N LEU A 6 -25.48 43.38 4.88
CA LEU A 6 -26.53 43.89 4.00
C LEU A 6 -26.61 45.42 4.05
N PRO A 7 -27.01 46.09 2.95
CA PRO A 7 -27.27 47.53 2.93
C PRO A 7 -28.23 47.92 4.06
N LYS A 8 -27.97 49.05 4.73
CA LYS A 8 -28.88 49.57 5.76
C LYS A 8 -30.02 50.32 5.08
N SER A 9 -31.23 49.74 5.07
CA SER A 9 -32.44 50.48 4.71
C SER A 9 -32.92 51.34 5.90
N PRO A 10 -33.21 52.64 5.69
CA PRO A 10 -33.76 53.51 6.73
C PRO A 10 -35.27 53.25 6.88
N GLY A 11 -35.71 52.81 8.07
CA GLY A 11 -37.12 52.87 8.48
C GLY A 11 -37.90 51.56 8.58
N TYR A 12 -37.35 50.40 8.23
CA TYR A 12 -38.05 49.11 8.34
C TYR A 12 -37.63 48.30 9.58
N SER A 13 -38.58 47.53 10.11
CA SER A 13 -38.45 46.67 11.29
C SER A 13 -37.29 45.67 11.17
N THR A 14 -36.78 45.21 12.32
CA THR A 14 -35.67 44.26 12.47
C THR A 14 -36.01 42.82 12.03
N GLU A 15 -37.21 42.57 11.53
CA GLU A 15 -37.65 41.23 11.14
C GLU A 15 -37.04 40.86 9.77
N GLN A 16 -36.21 39.83 9.80
CA GLN A 16 -35.50 39.31 8.64
C GLN A 16 -35.88 37.85 8.49
N CYS A 17 -36.43 37.48 7.34
CA CYS A 17 -36.55 36.08 6.96
C CYS A 17 -35.56 35.79 5.83
N TRP A 18 -35.04 34.57 5.81
CA TRP A 18 -34.07 34.15 4.80
C TRP A 18 -34.19 32.67 4.50
N VAL A 19 -33.79 32.29 3.29
CA VAL A 19 -33.76 30.90 2.82
C VAL A 19 -32.52 30.65 1.97
N VAL A 20 -32.12 29.39 1.87
CA VAL A 20 -30.99 28.94 1.04
C VAL A 20 -31.53 28.32 -0.24
N ILE A 21 -30.96 28.71 -1.37
CA ILE A 21 -31.11 28.04 -2.65
C ILE A 21 -29.79 27.35 -2.95
N SER A 22 -29.79 26.02 -2.80
CA SER A 22 -28.64 25.20 -3.17
C SER A 22 -28.70 24.84 -4.65
N ARG A 23 -27.64 25.15 -5.40
CA ARG A 23 -27.39 24.68 -6.77
C ARG A 23 -26.16 23.76 -6.73
N ASP A 24 -26.01 22.86 -7.71
CA ASP A 24 -25.02 21.76 -7.70
C ASP A 24 -23.59 22.16 -7.27
N ARG A 25 -23.16 23.40 -7.52
CA ARG A 25 -21.83 23.91 -7.14
C ARG A 25 -21.84 25.25 -6.38
N ASP A 26 -23.00 25.90 -6.24
CA ASP A 26 -23.10 27.25 -5.69
C ASP A 26 -24.23 27.31 -4.65
N MET A 27 -24.00 28.04 -3.56
CA MET A 27 -25.04 28.36 -2.58
C MET A 27 -25.45 29.83 -2.69
N GLU A 28 -26.74 30.06 -2.91
CA GLU A 28 -27.34 31.39 -2.91
C GLU A 28 -28.23 31.55 -1.67
N PHE A 29 -28.24 32.75 -1.08
CA PHE A 29 -29.15 33.11 0.00
C PHE A 29 -30.14 34.14 -0.49
N LEU A 30 -31.42 33.94 -0.19
CA LEU A 30 -32.44 34.96 -0.34
C LEU A 30 -32.78 35.52 1.03
N VAL A 31 -32.68 36.83 1.18
CA VAL A 31 -32.93 37.53 2.44
C VAL A 31 -33.95 38.63 2.19
N ALA A 32 -35.09 38.56 2.86
CA ALA A 32 -36.07 39.62 2.84
C ALA A 32 -35.84 40.57 4.03
N ARG A 33 -35.92 41.87 3.77
CA ARG A 33 -35.86 42.93 4.78
C ARG A 33 -36.94 43.96 4.49
N GLY A 34 -38.03 43.90 5.25
CA GLY A 34 -39.24 44.65 4.90
C GLY A 34 -39.79 44.16 3.55
N GLN A 35 -39.95 45.07 2.59
CA GLN A 35 -40.39 44.75 1.23
C GLN A 35 -39.24 44.33 0.29
N GLU A 36 -37.99 44.64 0.66
CA GLU A 36 -36.83 44.41 -0.21
C GLU A 36 -36.37 42.95 -0.12
N LEU A 37 -36.16 42.30 -1.27
CA LEU A 37 -35.59 40.95 -1.35
C LEU A 37 -34.19 41.00 -1.94
N TYR A 38 -33.21 40.46 -1.23
CA TYR A 38 -31.81 40.42 -1.63
C TYR A 38 -31.37 38.99 -1.96
N ARG A 39 -30.68 38.81 -3.08
CA ARG A 39 -29.92 37.59 -3.41
C ARG A 39 -28.46 37.80 -3.06
N LEU A 40 -27.91 36.91 -2.26
CA LEU A 40 -26.49 36.86 -1.94
C LEU A 40 -25.88 35.61 -2.57
N SER A 41 -24.91 35.80 -3.47
CA SER A 41 -24.12 34.71 -4.04
C SER A 41 -22.86 34.41 -3.21
N GLU A 42 -22.23 33.27 -3.46
CA GLU A 42 -20.99 32.85 -2.82
C GLU A 42 -19.83 33.85 -3.09
N ASP A 43 -19.82 34.49 -4.26
CA ASP A 43 -18.92 35.59 -4.63
C ASP A 43 -19.16 36.89 -3.84
N ARG A 44 -20.09 36.87 -2.88
CA ARG A 44 -20.49 38.00 -2.03
C ARG A 44 -21.10 39.15 -2.82
N GLN A 45 -21.63 38.88 -4.00
CA GLN A 45 -22.44 39.84 -4.73
C GLN A 45 -23.82 39.88 -4.10
N ILE A 46 -24.31 41.09 -3.84
CA ILE A 46 -25.65 41.34 -3.33
C ILE A 46 -26.46 41.97 -4.45
N THR A 47 -27.52 41.29 -4.88
CA THR A 47 -28.42 41.75 -5.92
C THR A 47 -29.80 41.98 -5.32
N LEU A 48 -30.34 43.19 -5.47
CA LEU A 48 -31.74 43.47 -5.15
C LEU A 48 -32.64 42.81 -6.21
N LEU A 49 -33.66 42.10 -5.76
CA LEU A 49 -34.62 41.40 -6.60
C LEU A 49 -35.98 42.08 -6.51
N GLU A 50 -36.65 42.21 -7.65
CA GLU A 50 -38.05 42.64 -7.74
C GLU A 50 -38.96 41.42 -7.75
N ILE A 51 -40.02 41.46 -6.94
CA ILE A 51 -41.04 40.41 -6.90
C ILE A 51 -42.36 41.04 -7.33
N ASP A 52 -43.04 40.39 -8.27
CA ASP A 52 -44.38 40.78 -8.70
C ASP A 52 -45.45 40.31 -7.70
N ILE A 53 -45.63 41.07 -6.60
CA ILE A 53 -46.73 40.93 -5.65
C ILE A 53 -47.74 42.05 -5.92
N THR A 54 -48.98 41.67 -6.23
CA THR A 54 -50.02 42.64 -6.65
C THR A 54 -50.60 43.43 -5.49
N HIS A 55 -50.76 42.79 -4.32
CA HIS A 55 -51.36 43.42 -3.15
C HIS A 55 -50.33 44.18 -2.31
N LYS A 56 -50.77 45.20 -1.58
CA LYS A 56 -49.91 45.99 -0.68
C LYS A 56 -49.57 45.18 0.57
N TYR A 57 -48.30 45.13 0.92
CA TYR A 57 -47.76 44.49 2.13
C TYR A 57 -46.64 45.35 2.71
N HIS A 58 -46.27 45.15 3.98
CA HIS A 58 -45.16 45.87 4.63
C HIS A 58 -43.90 45.03 4.73
N PHE A 59 -44.03 43.71 4.93
CA PHE A 59 -42.89 42.81 5.02
C PHE A 59 -43.25 41.35 4.71
N ILE A 60 -42.22 40.56 4.42
CA ILE A 60 -42.36 39.11 4.19
C ILE A 60 -42.23 38.40 5.55
N LEU A 61 -43.31 37.74 5.98
CA LEU A 61 -43.39 36.96 7.23
C LEU A 61 -42.57 35.66 7.17
N GLY A 62 -42.59 34.98 6.03
CA GLY A 62 -41.94 33.68 5.90
C GLY A 62 -41.62 33.32 4.46
N MET A 63 -40.57 32.53 4.28
CA MET A 63 -40.13 32.05 2.98
C MET A 63 -39.83 30.55 3.05
N ALA A 64 -40.13 29.83 1.99
CA ALA A 64 -39.73 28.44 1.81
C ALA A 64 -39.30 28.17 0.38
N VAL A 65 -38.25 27.36 0.22
CA VAL A 65 -37.77 26.89 -1.08
C VAL A 65 -38.11 25.41 -1.21
N SER A 66 -38.55 24.98 -2.39
CA SER A 66 -38.91 23.58 -2.61
C SER A 66 -37.71 22.64 -2.49
N PHE A 67 -37.96 21.38 -2.17
CA PHE A 67 -36.92 20.34 -2.06
C PHE A 67 -35.99 20.26 -3.29
N ASN A 68 -36.52 20.50 -4.50
CA ASN A 68 -35.73 20.51 -5.74
C ASN A 68 -35.03 21.85 -6.05
N THR A 69 -35.13 22.84 -5.15
CA THR A 69 -34.60 24.21 -5.22
C THR A 69 -35.07 25.09 -6.38
N LYS A 70 -36.10 24.66 -7.12
CA LYS A 70 -36.63 25.37 -8.30
C LYS A 70 -37.80 26.30 -8.01
N HIS A 71 -38.43 26.19 -6.85
CA HIS A 71 -39.63 26.95 -6.50
C HIS A 71 -39.44 27.66 -5.17
N ILE A 72 -40.08 28.82 -5.03
CA ILE A 72 -40.08 29.60 -3.79
C ILE A 72 -41.48 30.08 -3.45
N ALA A 73 -41.78 30.08 -2.16
CA ALA A 73 -43.01 30.56 -1.58
C ALA A 73 -42.70 31.67 -0.59
N LEU A 74 -43.47 32.76 -0.63
CA LEU A 74 -43.32 33.95 0.19
C LEU A 74 -44.67 34.27 0.83
N LEU A 75 -44.75 34.30 2.16
CA LEU A 75 -45.93 34.77 2.87
C LEU A 75 -45.72 36.21 3.33
N THR A 76 -46.66 37.10 3.01
CA THR A 76 -46.64 38.51 3.41
C THR A 76 -47.39 38.75 4.74
N ASP A 77 -47.10 39.87 5.42
CA ASP A 77 -47.81 40.30 6.64
C ASP A 77 -49.31 40.55 6.43
N ALA A 78 -49.69 40.89 5.19
CA ALA A 78 -51.08 41.07 4.79
C ALA A 78 -51.82 39.74 4.51
N GLY A 79 -51.18 38.58 4.70
CA GLY A 79 -51.81 37.27 4.53
C GLY A 79 -51.79 36.72 3.10
N TYR A 80 -51.11 37.39 2.16
CA TYR A 80 -50.97 36.88 0.79
C TYR A 80 -49.79 35.93 0.68
N LEU A 81 -50.04 34.73 0.16
CA LEU A 81 -49.03 33.76 -0.24
C LEU A 81 -48.72 33.92 -1.72
N TRP A 82 -47.46 34.21 -2.03
CA TRP A 82 -46.92 34.25 -3.37
C TRP A 82 -46.10 33.00 -3.64
N MET A 83 -46.29 32.37 -4.81
CA MET A 83 -45.52 31.21 -5.24
C MET A 83 -44.96 31.43 -6.65
N GLY A 84 -43.69 31.07 -6.86
CA GLY A 84 -43.04 31.22 -8.16
C GLY A 84 -41.77 30.40 -8.30
N SER A 85 -41.07 30.60 -9.42
CA SER A 85 -39.74 30.03 -9.63
C SER A 85 -38.71 30.68 -8.70
N SER A 86 -37.68 29.93 -8.30
CA SER A 86 -36.65 30.41 -7.37
C SER A 86 -35.78 31.54 -7.94
N ASP A 87 -35.74 31.69 -9.26
CA ASP A 87 -35.14 32.83 -9.95
C ASP A 87 -36.05 34.07 -10.02
N LEU A 88 -37.32 33.93 -9.60
CA LEU A 88 -38.41 34.92 -9.64
C LEU A 88 -38.90 35.33 -11.04
N THR A 89 -38.50 34.60 -12.08
CA THR A 89 -38.91 34.92 -13.46
C THR A 89 -40.35 34.54 -13.76
N LYS A 90 -40.89 33.54 -13.05
CA LYS A 90 -42.23 33.00 -13.27
C LYS A 90 -43.04 32.97 -11.98
N LYS A 91 -44.12 33.74 -11.95
CA LYS A 91 -45.18 33.67 -10.96
C LYS A 91 -46.12 32.50 -11.26
N TYR A 92 -46.44 31.70 -10.25
CA TYR A 92 -47.41 30.59 -10.36
C TYR A 92 -48.79 31.02 -9.88
N CYS A 93 -48.85 31.56 -8.66
CA CYS A 93 -50.07 32.08 -8.06
C CYS A 93 -49.75 33.12 -6.98
N GLU A 94 -50.75 33.93 -6.65
CA GLU A 94 -50.80 34.80 -5.47
C GLU A 94 -52.20 34.63 -4.88
N VAL A 95 -52.29 34.20 -3.62
CA VAL A 95 -53.55 33.82 -3.00
C VAL A 95 -53.66 34.46 -1.62
N ASP A 96 -54.84 34.98 -1.31
CA ASP A 96 -55.19 35.42 0.05
C ASP A 96 -55.41 34.19 0.94
N THR A 97 -54.60 34.03 1.98
CA THR A 97 -54.74 32.90 2.92
C THR A 97 -55.88 33.09 3.91
N GLU A 98 -56.55 34.26 3.91
CA GLU A 98 -57.59 34.67 4.86
C GLU A 98 -57.10 34.67 6.33
N VAL A 99 -55.78 34.57 6.53
CA VAL A 99 -55.15 34.40 7.84
C VAL A 99 -54.01 35.38 8.01
N CYS A 100 -54.31 36.46 8.74
CA CYS A 100 -53.31 37.39 9.26
C CYS A 100 -52.95 37.00 10.70
N SER A 101 -52.14 35.94 10.88
CA SER A 101 -51.64 35.51 12.20
C SER A 101 -50.16 35.14 12.15
N THR A 102 -49.55 34.86 13.31
CA THR A 102 -48.14 34.46 13.36
C THR A 102 -47.94 33.13 12.63
N LEU A 103 -47.01 33.13 11.68
CA LEU A 103 -46.62 31.92 10.95
C LEU A 103 -45.63 31.14 11.81
N SER A 104 -45.94 29.87 12.10
CA SER A 104 -45.02 29.01 12.84
C SER A 104 -44.06 28.28 11.89
N GLN A 105 -44.57 27.73 10.79
CA GLN A 105 -43.75 27.07 9.77
C GLN A 105 -44.36 27.23 8.37
N ILE A 106 -43.50 27.33 7.37
CA ILE A 106 -43.83 27.25 5.96
C ILE A 106 -42.86 26.27 5.30
N VAL A 107 -43.38 25.28 4.59
CA VAL A 107 -42.58 24.25 3.92
C VAL A 107 -43.25 23.84 2.61
N TRP A 108 -42.48 23.31 1.67
CA TRP A 108 -43.06 22.74 0.45
C TRP A 108 -43.50 21.28 0.66
N CYS A 109 -44.61 20.90 0.00
CA CYS A 109 -45.06 19.53 -0.11
C CYS A 109 -44.71 19.00 -1.51
N GLY A 110 -43.58 18.28 -1.57
CA GLY A 110 -42.94 17.94 -2.83
C GLY A 110 -42.65 19.23 -3.61
N ASN A 111 -43.14 19.30 -4.85
CA ASN A 111 -42.95 20.47 -5.69
C ASN A 111 -44.25 21.21 -6.00
N GLU A 112 -45.40 20.79 -5.50
CA GLU A 112 -46.69 21.16 -6.11
C GLU A 112 -47.61 21.97 -5.20
N ALA A 113 -47.35 21.94 -3.90
CA ALA A 113 -48.09 22.67 -2.90
C ALA A 113 -47.16 23.18 -1.80
N VAL A 114 -47.62 24.19 -1.07
CA VAL A 114 -46.97 24.75 0.12
C VAL A 114 -47.86 24.47 1.32
N VAL A 115 -47.26 24.07 2.43
CA VAL A 115 -47.93 23.82 3.70
C VAL A 115 -47.51 24.89 4.69
N LEU A 116 -48.49 25.59 5.24
CA LEU A 116 -48.33 26.60 6.26
C LEU A 116 -48.95 26.11 7.55
N PHE A 117 -48.26 26.30 8.67
CA PHE A 117 -48.81 26.04 10.00
C PHE A 117 -48.86 27.33 10.82
N PHE A 118 -50.06 27.67 11.27
CA PHE A 118 -50.36 28.81 12.13
C PHE A 118 -50.60 28.31 13.56
N GLY A 119 -49.58 28.37 14.41
CA GLY A 119 -49.58 27.77 15.75
C GLY A 119 -50.66 28.32 16.68
N ASP A 120 -50.92 29.63 16.64
CA ASP A 120 -51.96 30.29 17.46
C ASP A 120 -53.35 29.74 17.18
N LYS A 121 -53.63 29.42 15.91
CA LYS A 121 -54.92 28.86 15.45
C LYS A 121 -54.90 27.33 15.37
N LYS A 122 -53.75 26.69 15.62
CA LYS A 122 -53.48 25.27 15.38
C LYS A 122 -54.00 24.79 14.01
N MET A 123 -53.80 25.64 13.00
CA MET A 123 -54.36 25.44 11.67
C MET A 123 -53.24 25.17 10.66
N LEU A 124 -53.39 24.10 9.90
CA LEU A 124 -52.53 23.70 8.79
C LEU A 124 -53.24 24.04 7.48
N LEU A 125 -52.64 24.92 6.68
CA LEU A 125 -53.14 25.34 5.38
C LEU A 125 -52.25 24.75 4.28
N ILE A 126 -52.85 24.09 3.31
CA ILE A 126 -52.20 23.60 2.10
C ILE A 126 -52.66 24.45 0.94
N VAL A 127 -51.71 25.02 0.20
CA VAL A 127 -51.98 25.83 -0.99
C VAL A 127 -51.27 25.23 -2.19
N GLY A 128 -52.03 24.85 -3.21
CA GLY A 128 -51.51 24.34 -4.48
C GLY A 128 -50.91 25.44 -5.35
N LYS A 129 -50.00 25.07 -6.26
CA LYS A 129 -49.42 25.98 -7.27
C LYS A 129 -50.45 26.70 -8.15
N HIS A 130 -51.67 26.18 -8.25
CA HIS A 130 -52.76 26.78 -9.03
C HIS A 130 -53.77 27.55 -8.14
N GLY A 131 -53.45 27.70 -6.86
CA GLY A 131 -54.23 28.46 -5.89
C GLY A 131 -55.35 27.68 -5.21
N GLU A 132 -55.43 26.36 -5.38
CA GLU A 132 -56.37 25.56 -4.58
C GLU A 132 -55.95 25.56 -3.10
N MET A 133 -56.90 25.76 -2.19
CA MET A 133 -56.65 25.83 -0.76
C MET A 133 -57.39 24.74 0.01
N MET A 134 -56.73 24.19 1.03
CA MET A 134 -57.25 23.14 1.90
C MET A 134 -56.74 23.38 3.32
N SER A 135 -57.63 23.38 4.32
CA SER A 135 -57.26 23.63 5.72
C SER A 135 -57.62 22.46 6.64
N PHE A 136 -56.75 22.17 7.60
CA PHE A 136 -56.96 21.21 8.68
C PHE A 136 -56.70 21.85 10.03
N THR A 137 -57.41 21.41 11.06
CA THR A 137 -57.24 21.87 12.44
C THR A 137 -56.71 20.74 13.32
N TYR A 138 -55.72 21.04 14.15
CA TYR A 138 -55.09 20.08 15.07
C TYR A 138 -55.38 20.41 16.54
N ASP A 139 -55.43 19.38 17.38
CA ASP A 139 -55.66 19.55 18.83
C ASP A 139 -54.41 20.09 19.56
N SER A 140 -53.22 19.78 19.04
CA SER A 140 -51.92 20.17 19.60
C SER A 140 -51.05 20.88 18.56
N LEU A 141 -49.94 21.49 19.02
CA LEU A 141 -48.94 22.03 18.11
C LEU A 141 -48.30 20.90 17.30
N VAL A 142 -48.07 21.17 16.02
CA VAL A 142 -47.41 20.23 15.12
C VAL A 142 -46.11 20.81 14.59
N HIS A 143 -45.19 19.92 14.26
CA HIS A 143 -43.96 20.25 13.56
C HIS A 143 -44.00 19.69 12.15
N LEU A 144 -43.69 20.55 11.17
CA LEU A 144 -43.61 20.19 9.76
C LEU A 144 -42.17 19.82 9.40
N VAL A 145 -42.01 18.67 8.75
CA VAL A 145 -40.72 18.23 8.18
C VAL A 145 -40.92 18.00 6.68
N GLU A 146 -40.23 18.81 5.88
CA GLU A 146 -40.22 18.69 4.43
C GLU A 146 -39.47 17.43 3.98
N GLU A 147 -40.07 16.66 3.08
CA GLU A 147 -39.51 15.48 2.44
C GLU A 147 -39.60 15.59 0.91
N VAL A 148 -38.86 14.76 0.18
CA VAL A 148 -38.77 14.82 -1.30
C VAL A 148 -40.13 14.76 -2.02
N ASP A 149 -41.10 14.04 -1.43
CA ASP A 149 -42.38 13.74 -2.02
C ASP A 149 -43.58 14.12 -1.13
N GLY A 150 -43.36 14.85 -0.04
CA GLY A 150 -44.41 15.24 0.89
C GLY A 150 -43.91 16.01 2.11
N VAL A 151 -44.78 16.14 3.13
CA VAL A 151 -44.48 16.76 4.41
C VAL A 151 -44.92 15.82 5.53
N ARG A 152 -44.05 15.59 6.52
CA ARG A 152 -44.46 14.97 7.77
C ARG A 152 -45.03 16.00 8.71
N VAL A 153 -46.19 15.67 9.25
CA VAL A 153 -46.81 16.41 10.34
C VAL A 153 -46.62 15.59 11.60
N ILE A 154 -45.83 16.10 12.53
CA ILE A 154 -45.47 15.41 13.76
C ILE A 154 -46.08 16.18 14.93
N SER A 155 -46.95 15.53 15.68
CA SER A 155 -47.51 16.05 16.92
C SER A 155 -47.01 15.24 18.12
N SER A 156 -47.43 15.62 19.33
CA SER A 156 -47.15 14.85 20.55
C SER A 156 -47.78 13.44 20.55
N SER A 157 -48.76 13.18 19.67
CA SER A 157 -49.55 11.94 19.65
C SER A 157 -49.68 11.28 18.27
N GLN A 158 -49.37 11.99 17.19
CA GLN A 158 -49.62 11.53 15.82
C GLN A 158 -48.42 11.80 14.90
N HIS A 159 -48.29 10.94 13.90
CA HIS A 159 -47.34 11.08 12.80
C HIS A 159 -48.07 10.87 11.48
N GLU A 160 -48.24 11.95 10.72
CA GLU A 160 -48.98 11.94 9.47
C GLU A 160 -48.06 12.28 8.30
N LEU A 161 -48.42 11.80 7.10
CA LEU A 161 -47.78 12.16 5.85
C LEU A 161 -48.81 12.88 4.99
N VAL A 162 -48.50 14.13 4.65
CA VAL A 162 -49.22 14.91 3.66
C VAL A 162 -48.43 14.81 2.36
N GLN A 163 -49.05 14.27 1.31
CA GLN A 163 -48.42 14.04 0.02
C GLN A 163 -49.41 14.31 -1.11
N LYS A 164 -48.93 14.89 -2.21
CA LYS A 164 -49.69 14.92 -3.47
C LYS A 164 -49.88 13.48 -3.94
N VAL A 165 -51.14 13.09 -4.16
CA VAL A 165 -51.47 11.77 -4.70
C VAL A 165 -50.70 11.56 -6.01
N PRO A 166 -49.86 10.51 -6.12
CA PRO A 166 -49.07 10.26 -7.32
C PRO A 166 -49.96 10.08 -8.55
N GLU A 167 -49.54 10.63 -9.68
CA GLU A 167 -50.35 10.68 -10.91
C GLU A 167 -50.80 9.29 -11.37
N VAL A 168 -49.93 8.28 -11.24
CA VAL A 168 -50.26 6.89 -11.61
C VAL A 168 -51.36 6.29 -10.72
N VAL A 169 -51.35 6.61 -9.42
CA VAL A 169 -52.39 6.18 -8.47
C VAL A 169 -53.70 6.89 -8.81
N GLN A 170 -53.65 8.20 -9.05
CA GLN A 170 -54.80 8.99 -9.46
C GLN A 170 -55.41 8.44 -10.76
N LYS A 171 -54.59 8.15 -11.77
CA LYS A 171 -55.04 7.56 -13.04
C LYS A 171 -55.77 6.24 -12.85
N ILE A 172 -55.36 5.39 -11.93
CA ILE A 172 -56.03 4.09 -11.71
C ILE A 172 -57.32 4.24 -10.91
N PHE A 173 -57.31 5.02 -9.82
CA PHE A 173 -58.40 5.06 -8.84
C PHE A 173 -59.38 6.22 -9.01
N ARG A 174 -59.11 7.18 -9.91
CA ARG A 174 -60.05 8.27 -10.19
C ARG A 174 -61.39 7.71 -10.67
N ILE A 175 -62.47 8.29 -10.16
CA ILE A 175 -63.84 7.94 -10.55
C ILE A 175 -64.00 8.16 -12.05
N ASN A 176 -64.58 7.17 -12.74
CA ASN A 176 -64.76 7.15 -14.20
C ASN A 176 -63.43 7.31 -14.97
N SER A 177 -62.33 6.78 -14.42
CA SER A 177 -61.08 6.73 -15.16
C SER A 177 -61.20 5.83 -16.38
N THR A 178 -60.66 6.31 -17.50
CA THR A 178 -60.54 5.60 -18.77
C THR A 178 -59.09 5.17 -19.05
N GLU A 179 -58.25 5.20 -18.01
CA GLU A 179 -56.84 4.83 -18.11
C GLU A 179 -56.65 3.31 -18.18
N PRO A 180 -55.65 2.81 -18.93
CA PRO A 180 -55.38 1.38 -19.10
C PRO A 180 -55.29 0.60 -17.79
N GLY A 181 -54.57 1.13 -16.79
CA GLY A 181 -54.40 0.49 -15.49
C GLY A 181 -55.70 0.38 -14.68
N SER A 182 -56.64 1.32 -14.85
CA SER A 182 -57.95 1.27 -14.18
C SER A 182 -58.80 0.11 -14.72
N PHE A 183 -58.86 -0.02 -16.04
CA PHE A 183 -59.57 -1.12 -16.69
C PHE A 183 -58.92 -2.48 -16.40
N LEU A 184 -57.59 -2.59 -16.36
CA LEU A 184 -56.91 -3.83 -15.98
C LEU A 184 -57.20 -4.23 -14.53
N LEU A 185 -57.22 -3.25 -13.62
CA LEU A 185 -57.60 -3.46 -12.23
C LEU A 185 -59.04 -3.99 -12.11
N GLU A 186 -59.99 -3.40 -12.84
CA GLU A 186 -61.38 -3.85 -12.84
C GLU A 186 -61.53 -5.23 -13.49
N ALA A 187 -60.82 -5.50 -14.60
CA ALA A 187 -60.76 -6.81 -15.21
C ALA A 187 -60.30 -7.89 -14.22
N SER A 188 -59.23 -7.61 -13.46
CA SER A 188 -58.72 -8.50 -12.42
C SER A 188 -59.74 -8.74 -11.29
N LYS A 189 -60.46 -7.70 -10.86
CA LYS A 189 -61.54 -7.83 -9.87
C LYS A 189 -62.70 -8.69 -10.37
N GLN A 190 -63.13 -8.50 -11.62
CA GLN A 190 -64.20 -9.29 -12.23
C GLN A 190 -63.76 -10.74 -12.45
N PHE A 191 -62.50 -10.97 -12.80
CA PHE A 191 -61.91 -12.30 -12.92
C PHE A 191 -61.93 -13.04 -11.57
N GLN A 192 -61.55 -12.37 -10.48
CA GLN A 192 -61.63 -12.94 -9.13
C GLN A 192 -63.07 -13.31 -8.72
N LYS A 193 -64.06 -12.55 -9.22
CA LYS A 193 -65.50 -12.84 -9.06
C LYS A 193 -66.03 -13.92 -10.01
N ARG A 194 -65.19 -14.48 -10.90
CA ARG A 194 -65.58 -15.44 -11.94
C ARG A 194 -66.64 -14.90 -12.91
N SER A 195 -66.58 -13.62 -13.22
CA SER A 195 -67.50 -12.93 -14.13
C SER A 195 -66.93 -12.84 -15.55
N HIS A 196 -67.76 -13.09 -16.58
CA HIS A 196 -67.38 -12.94 -17.99
C HIS A 196 -67.00 -11.49 -18.35
N ARG A 197 -67.44 -10.50 -17.55
CA ARG A 197 -67.08 -9.08 -17.72
C ARG A 197 -65.57 -8.85 -17.64
N ALA A 198 -64.80 -9.78 -17.07
CA ALA A 198 -63.35 -9.71 -17.09
C ALA A 198 -62.79 -9.65 -18.53
N ASP A 199 -63.35 -10.43 -19.45
CA ASP A 199 -62.93 -10.45 -20.86
C ASP A 199 -63.34 -9.18 -21.61
N GLU A 200 -64.49 -8.59 -21.25
CA GLU A 200 -64.91 -7.28 -21.78
C GLU A 200 -63.88 -6.20 -21.41
N TYR A 201 -63.51 -6.11 -20.12
CA TYR A 201 -62.52 -5.13 -19.67
C TYR A 201 -61.11 -5.40 -20.22
N ILE A 202 -60.68 -6.66 -20.34
CA ILE A 202 -59.40 -6.97 -21.00
C ILE A 202 -59.41 -6.54 -22.46
N SER A 203 -60.52 -6.75 -23.16
CA SER A 203 -60.64 -6.36 -24.57
C SER A 203 -60.51 -4.85 -24.77
N LEU A 204 -60.98 -4.03 -23.81
CA LEU A 204 -60.82 -2.57 -23.83
C LEU A 204 -59.37 -2.11 -23.70
N VAL A 205 -58.48 -2.92 -23.12
CA VAL A 205 -57.08 -2.56 -22.81
C VAL A 205 -56.07 -3.33 -23.65
N LYS A 206 -56.53 -4.22 -24.53
CA LYS A 206 -55.70 -5.17 -25.27
C LYS A 206 -54.49 -4.52 -25.94
N ASP A 207 -54.67 -3.38 -26.58
CA ASP A 207 -53.63 -2.67 -27.33
C ASP A 207 -52.63 -1.94 -26.41
N ASN A 208 -53.02 -1.62 -25.18
CA ASN A 208 -52.23 -0.87 -24.20
C ASN A 208 -51.93 -1.68 -22.93
N LEU A 209 -51.97 -3.01 -23.02
CA LEU A 209 -51.93 -3.88 -21.86
C LEU A 209 -50.60 -3.84 -21.12
N GLN A 210 -49.51 -3.63 -21.84
CA GLN A 210 -48.19 -3.42 -21.25
C GLN A 210 -48.18 -2.15 -20.36
N VAL A 211 -48.71 -1.04 -20.86
CA VAL A 211 -48.84 0.22 -20.09
C VAL A 211 -49.72 0.00 -18.86
N ALA A 212 -50.82 -0.73 -18.98
CA ALA A 212 -51.69 -1.04 -17.85
C ALA A 212 -50.98 -1.85 -16.76
N VAL A 213 -50.19 -2.84 -17.14
CA VAL A 213 -49.39 -3.64 -16.21
C VAL A 213 -48.36 -2.76 -15.50
N GLU A 214 -47.62 -1.93 -16.24
CA GLU A 214 -46.64 -0.99 -15.67
C GLU A 214 -47.28 0.02 -14.72
N GLN A 215 -48.45 0.58 -15.07
CA GLN A 215 -49.22 1.48 -14.22
C GLN A 215 -49.59 0.80 -12.89
N CYS A 216 -50.13 -0.42 -12.93
CA CYS A 216 -50.48 -1.19 -11.73
C CYS A 216 -49.24 -1.49 -10.86
N ILE A 217 -48.11 -1.87 -11.47
CA ILE A 217 -46.86 -2.12 -10.74
C ILE A 217 -46.38 -0.84 -10.04
N LYS A 218 -46.29 0.28 -10.77
CA LYS A 218 -45.82 1.57 -10.23
C LYS A 218 -46.75 2.11 -9.15
N ALA A 219 -48.07 2.04 -9.36
CA ALA A 219 -49.05 2.48 -8.36
C ALA A 219 -48.92 1.71 -7.04
N ALA A 220 -48.63 0.40 -7.10
CA ALA A 220 -48.44 -0.40 -5.88
C ALA A 220 -47.32 0.14 -4.99
N GLY A 221 -46.24 0.67 -5.57
CA GLY A 221 -45.11 1.25 -4.82
C GLY A 221 -45.51 2.44 -3.94
N TYR A 222 -46.44 3.27 -4.41
CA TYR A 222 -46.87 4.49 -3.71
C TYR A 222 -47.87 4.23 -2.59
N GLU A 223 -48.51 3.06 -2.57
CA GLU A 223 -49.49 2.71 -1.55
C GLU A 223 -48.84 2.27 -0.23
N PHE A 224 -49.53 2.55 0.88
CA PHE A 224 -49.13 2.08 2.22
C PHE A 224 -49.99 0.90 2.69
N ASP A 225 -51.22 0.77 2.21
CA ASP A 225 -52.11 -0.34 2.55
C ASP A 225 -51.68 -1.61 1.80
N THR A 226 -51.33 -2.65 2.57
CA THR A 226 -50.86 -3.92 2.01
C THR A 226 -51.91 -4.65 1.17
N ASP A 227 -53.21 -4.42 1.41
CA ASP A 227 -54.27 -5.06 0.64
C ASP A 227 -54.48 -4.35 -0.70
N VAL A 228 -54.34 -3.02 -0.74
CA VAL A 228 -54.33 -2.25 -2.00
C VAL A 228 -53.08 -2.60 -2.83
N GLN A 229 -51.91 -2.69 -2.20
CA GLN A 229 -50.68 -3.14 -2.87
C GLN A 229 -50.85 -4.54 -3.50
N LYS A 230 -51.35 -5.53 -2.73
CA LYS A 230 -51.61 -6.88 -3.25
C LYS A 230 -52.63 -6.86 -4.39
N MET A 231 -53.67 -6.04 -4.29
CA MET A 231 -54.69 -5.91 -5.33
C MET A 231 -54.07 -5.42 -6.64
N LEU A 232 -53.24 -4.37 -6.61
CA LEU A 232 -52.55 -3.83 -7.79
C LEU A 232 -51.53 -4.81 -8.36
N ILE A 233 -50.74 -5.48 -7.51
CA ILE A 233 -49.78 -6.50 -7.94
C ILE A 233 -50.49 -7.70 -8.57
N ARG A 234 -51.64 -8.15 -8.04
CA ARG A 234 -52.45 -9.20 -8.67
C ARG A 234 -53.03 -8.76 -10.02
N ALA A 235 -53.43 -7.50 -10.16
CA ALA A 235 -53.90 -6.96 -11.44
C ALA A 235 -52.78 -6.94 -12.48
N ALA A 236 -51.57 -6.53 -12.09
CA ALA A 236 -50.40 -6.63 -12.94
C ALA A 236 -50.08 -8.08 -13.33
N GLN A 237 -50.10 -9.02 -12.37
CA GLN A 237 -49.89 -10.44 -12.65
C GLN A 237 -50.92 -11.00 -13.63
N PHE A 238 -52.19 -10.62 -13.48
CA PHE A 238 -53.27 -11.00 -14.40
C PHE A 238 -53.02 -10.47 -15.81
N GLY A 239 -52.65 -9.19 -15.95
CA GLY A 239 -52.35 -8.60 -17.27
C GLY A 239 -51.16 -9.24 -17.97
N LYS A 240 -50.13 -9.66 -17.22
CA LYS A 240 -48.97 -10.36 -17.77
C LYS A 240 -49.31 -11.66 -18.50
N CYS A 241 -50.41 -12.33 -18.15
CA CYS A 241 -50.84 -13.56 -18.82
C CYS A 241 -51.25 -13.36 -20.29
N PHE A 242 -51.55 -12.12 -20.68
CA PHE A 242 -52.08 -11.79 -22.00
C PHE A 242 -51.04 -11.09 -22.91
N VAL A 243 -49.82 -10.86 -22.43
CA VAL A 243 -48.74 -10.24 -23.20
C VAL A 243 -47.56 -11.21 -23.31
N ALA A 244 -47.16 -11.52 -24.56
CA ALA A 244 -46.17 -12.57 -24.82
C ALA A 244 -44.74 -12.24 -24.31
N ASN A 245 -44.35 -10.96 -24.27
CA ASN A 245 -42.97 -10.52 -24.04
C ASN A 245 -42.85 -9.39 -22.98
N ILE A 246 -43.53 -9.49 -21.83
CA ILE A 246 -43.32 -8.53 -20.73
C ILE A 246 -42.10 -8.92 -19.91
N ASP A 247 -41.22 -7.95 -19.67
CA ASP A 247 -40.13 -8.06 -18.71
C ASP A 247 -40.68 -8.32 -17.29
N ALA A 248 -40.24 -9.42 -16.68
CA ALA A 248 -40.67 -9.78 -15.34
C ALA A 248 -39.87 -9.05 -14.25
N ASP A 249 -38.76 -8.42 -14.60
CA ASP A 249 -37.84 -7.85 -13.62
C ASP A 249 -38.47 -6.68 -12.86
N GLU A 250 -39.18 -5.77 -13.51
CA GLU A 250 -39.88 -4.67 -12.83
C GLU A 250 -40.91 -5.18 -11.81
N TYR A 251 -41.68 -6.19 -12.17
CA TYR A 251 -42.67 -6.82 -11.29
C TYR A 251 -42.00 -7.46 -10.07
N VAL A 252 -40.94 -8.24 -10.29
CA VAL A 252 -40.19 -8.92 -9.24
C VAL A 252 -39.52 -7.90 -8.32
N GLN A 253 -38.93 -6.85 -8.89
CA GLN A 253 -38.27 -5.79 -8.15
C GLN A 253 -39.24 -5.01 -7.28
N MET A 254 -40.41 -4.61 -7.81
CA MET A 254 -41.45 -3.96 -7.02
C MET A 254 -41.92 -4.85 -5.86
N CYS A 255 -42.12 -6.16 -6.09
CA CYS A 255 -42.47 -7.09 -5.02
C CYS A 255 -41.39 -7.16 -3.91
N ARG A 256 -40.11 -7.11 -4.28
CA ARG A 256 -38.99 -7.08 -3.32
C ARG A 256 -39.00 -5.78 -2.52
N GLU A 257 -39.16 -4.64 -3.19
CA GLU A 257 -39.20 -3.31 -2.58
C GLU A 257 -40.37 -3.16 -1.62
N LEU A 258 -41.57 -3.58 -2.02
CA LEU A 258 -42.76 -3.56 -1.16
C LEU A 258 -42.56 -4.41 0.10
N ARG A 259 -41.92 -5.58 -0.02
CA ARG A 259 -41.63 -6.41 1.16
C ARG A 259 -40.68 -5.70 2.13
N VAL A 260 -39.63 -5.05 1.62
CA VAL A 260 -38.70 -4.26 2.45
C VAL A 260 -39.43 -3.08 3.09
N LEU A 261 -40.14 -2.27 2.29
CA LEU A 261 -40.89 -1.10 2.74
C LEU A 261 -41.89 -1.47 3.83
N ASN A 262 -42.73 -2.48 3.61
CA ASN A 262 -43.73 -2.90 4.59
C ASN A 262 -43.09 -3.41 5.88
N THR A 263 -41.92 -4.05 5.80
CA THR A 263 -41.22 -4.56 6.97
C THR A 263 -40.65 -3.42 7.82
N VAL A 264 -40.08 -2.38 7.20
CA VAL A 264 -39.52 -1.24 7.92
C VAL A 264 -40.58 -0.26 8.40
N ARG A 265 -41.74 -0.21 7.72
CA ARG A 265 -42.95 0.53 8.12
C ARG A 265 -43.68 -0.11 9.30
N ASP A 266 -43.43 -1.39 9.60
CA ASP A 266 -44.05 -2.06 10.75
C ASP A 266 -43.82 -1.26 12.03
N ARG A 267 -44.85 -1.16 12.88
CA ARG A 267 -44.82 -0.33 14.09
C ARG A 267 -43.68 -0.70 15.06
N LYS A 268 -43.19 -1.95 15.02
CA LYS A 268 -42.06 -2.38 15.85
C LYS A 268 -40.72 -1.82 15.37
N ILE A 269 -40.59 -1.54 14.07
CA ILE A 269 -39.39 -0.97 13.47
C ILE A 269 -39.50 0.55 13.39
N GLY A 270 -40.67 1.07 13.00
CA GLY A 270 -41.00 2.50 13.10
C GLY A 270 -40.31 3.39 12.07
N ILE A 271 -39.98 2.89 10.88
CA ILE A 271 -39.42 3.70 9.78
C ILE A 271 -40.47 3.82 8.66
N PRO A 272 -41.32 4.86 8.66
CA PRO A 272 -42.43 4.98 7.73
C PRO A 272 -42.00 5.47 6.33
N LEU A 273 -40.98 4.85 5.74
CA LEU A 273 -40.34 5.28 4.48
C LEU A 273 -41.29 5.24 3.28
N THR A 274 -41.29 6.28 2.43
CA THR A 274 -42.00 6.26 1.14
C THR A 274 -41.19 5.52 0.07
N TYR A 275 -41.85 5.12 -1.02
CA TYR A 275 -41.18 4.53 -2.18
C TYR A 275 -40.18 5.51 -2.80
N THR A 276 -40.57 6.77 -2.99
CA THR A 276 -39.70 7.82 -3.54
C THR A 276 -38.46 8.03 -2.67
N GLN A 277 -38.63 8.08 -1.34
CA GLN A 277 -37.51 8.22 -0.42
C GLN A 277 -36.53 7.05 -0.50
N LEU A 278 -37.02 5.81 -0.60
CA LEU A 278 -36.17 4.64 -0.76
C LEU A 278 -35.33 4.71 -2.04
N HIS A 279 -35.94 5.13 -3.15
CA HIS A 279 -35.24 5.30 -4.43
C HIS A 279 -34.24 6.46 -4.43
N CYS A 280 -34.59 7.59 -3.80
CA CYS A 280 -33.69 8.74 -3.70
C CYS A 280 -32.50 8.49 -2.76
N GLN A 281 -32.70 7.78 -1.64
CA GLN A 281 -31.67 7.56 -0.63
C GLN A 281 -30.86 6.27 -0.88
N GLY A 282 -31.48 5.28 -1.51
CA GLY A 282 -30.92 3.96 -1.75
C GLY A 282 -30.92 3.04 -0.52
N TYR A 283 -30.74 1.74 -0.77
CA TYR A 283 -30.78 0.72 0.28
C TYR A 283 -29.67 0.86 1.33
N LYS A 284 -28.51 1.42 0.96
CA LYS A 284 -27.39 1.61 1.90
C LYS A 284 -27.80 2.51 3.08
N VAL A 285 -28.47 3.62 2.80
CA VAL A 285 -28.94 4.57 3.82
C VAL A 285 -30.02 3.94 4.70
N LEU A 286 -30.91 3.12 4.12
CA LEU A 286 -31.90 2.37 4.89
C LEU A 286 -31.22 1.41 5.89
N LEU A 287 -30.23 0.64 5.42
CA LEU A 287 -29.47 -0.27 6.28
C LEU A 287 -28.73 0.50 7.37
N ASP A 288 -28.15 1.65 7.06
CA ASP A 288 -27.48 2.51 8.05
C ASP A 288 -28.45 2.99 9.15
N ARG A 289 -29.69 3.35 8.82
CA ARG A 289 -30.73 3.69 9.81
C ARG A 289 -31.11 2.50 10.69
N LEU A 290 -31.24 1.31 10.10
CA LEU A 290 -31.53 0.08 10.85
C LEU A 290 -30.38 -0.28 11.80
N VAL A 291 -29.14 -0.10 11.35
CA VAL A 291 -27.93 -0.34 12.16
C VAL A 291 -27.81 0.67 13.30
N ALA A 292 -28.06 1.96 13.04
CA ALA A 292 -28.06 3.01 14.05
C ALA A 292 -29.14 2.78 15.13
N SER A 293 -30.28 2.21 14.76
CA SER A 293 -31.34 1.79 15.68
C SER A 293 -31.16 0.37 16.25
N HIS A 294 -30.00 -0.26 16.02
CA HIS A 294 -29.63 -1.58 16.53
C HIS A 294 -30.47 -2.77 16.02
N HIS A 295 -31.20 -2.60 14.92
CA HIS A 295 -31.94 -3.66 14.22
C HIS A 295 -31.02 -4.50 13.31
N TYR A 296 -29.90 -5.00 13.85
CA TYR A 296 -28.85 -5.68 13.09
C TYR A 296 -29.33 -6.92 12.33
N TYR A 297 -30.15 -7.76 12.98
CA TYR A 297 -30.68 -8.97 12.35
C TYR A 297 -31.54 -8.63 11.13
N LEU A 298 -32.46 -7.69 11.28
CA LEU A 298 -33.33 -7.25 10.19
C LEU A 298 -32.51 -6.63 9.04
N ALA A 299 -31.51 -5.81 9.36
CA ALA A 299 -30.62 -5.22 8.36
C ALA A 299 -29.88 -6.31 7.55
N ILE A 300 -29.38 -7.35 8.21
CA ILE A 300 -28.70 -8.47 7.56
C ILE A 300 -29.67 -9.25 6.66
N GLU A 301 -30.88 -9.55 7.14
CA GLU A 301 -31.87 -10.28 6.36
C GLU A 301 -32.34 -9.47 5.14
N ILE A 302 -32.51 -8.15 5.27
CA ILE A 302 -32.80 -7.27 4.13
C ILE A 302 -31.64 -7.26 3.14
N ALA A 303 -30.39 -7.13 3.59
CA ALA A 303 -29.21 -7.11 2.73
C ALA A 303 -29.07 -8.42 1.92
N LYS A 304 -29.27 -9.57 2.56
CA LYS A 304 -29.30 -10.89 1.91
C LYS A 304 -30.46 -11.01 0.93
N TYR A 305 -31.65 -10.58 1.33
CA TYR A 305 -32.85 -10.63 0.50
C TYR A 305 -32.71 -9.81 -0.78
N LEU A 306 -32.09 -8.63 -0.68
CA LEU A 306 -31.76 -7.76 -1.81
C LEU A 306 -30.52 -8.21 -2.59
N LYS A 307 -29.86 -9.30 -2.18
CA LYS A 307 -28.63 -9.84 -2.79
C LYS A 307 -27.52 -8.79 -2.90
N MET A 308 -27.37 -7.96 -1.88
CA MET A 308 -26.29 -6.97 -1.82
C MET A 308 -24.94 -7.68 -1.68
N SER A 309 -23.87 -7.05 -2.18
CA SER A 309 -22.51 -7.56 -1.97
C SER A 309 -22.20 -7.65 -0.48
N ASP A 310 -21.45 -8.66 -0.05
CA ASP A 310 -21.11 -8.83 1.37
C ASP A 310 -20.42 -7.59 1.96
N LYS A 311 -19.57 -6.94 1.16
CA LYS A 311 -18.87 -5.70 1.53
C LYS A 311 -19.84 -4.56 1.87
N ASP A 312 -20.90 -4.37 1.08
CA ASP A 312 -21.86 -3.28 1.28
C ASP A 312 -23.03 -3.67 2.21
N GLY A 313 -23.28 -4.97 2.37
CA GLY A 313 -24.37 -5.53 3.18
C GLY A 313 -23.86 -6.16 4.47
N THR A 314 -23.84 -7.49 4.51
CA THR A 314 -23.64 -8.29 5.72
C THR A 314 -22.35 -7.94 6.47
N SER A 315 -21.21 -7.86 5.79
CA SER A 315 -19.91 -7.62 6.44
C SER A 315 -19.84 -6.24 7.09
N ARG A 316 -20.36 -5.21 6.41
CA ARG A 316 -20.43 -3.84 6.96
C ARG A 316 -21.30 -3.78 8.20
N ILE A 317 -22.48 -4.42 8.16
CA ILE A 317 -23.41 -4.47 9.29
C ILE A 317 -22.76 -5.19 10.49
N LEU A 318 -22.11 -6.32 10.24
CA LEU A 318 -21.42 -7.10 11.26
C LEU A 318 -20.23 -6.35 11.87
N ALA A 319 -19.46 -5.61 11.04
CA ALA A 319 -18.38 -4.77 11.54
C ALA A 319 -18.90 -3.67 12.47
N HIS A 320 -20.01 -3.00 12.11
CA HIS A 320 -20.64 -2.02 12.98
C HIS A 320 -21.16 -2.65 14.28
N TRP A 321 -21.82 -3.80 14.19
CA TRP A 321 -22.25 -4.56 15.36
C TRP A 321 -21.09 -4.90 16.30
N ALA A 322 -19.96 -5.37 15.75
CA ALA A 322 -18.78 -5.70 16.52
C ALA A 322 -18.20 -4.46 17.22
N LYS A 323 -18.06 -3.34 16.50
CA LYS A 323 -17.63 -2.03 17.06
C LYS A 323 -18.55 -1.57 18.20
N TYR A 324 -19.86 -1.70 18.03
CA TYR A 324 -20.82 -1.42 19.09
C TYR A 324 -20.64 -2.37 20.29
N LYS A 325 -20.46 -3.67 20.06
CA LYS A 325 -20.34 -4.66 21.13
C LYS A 325 -19.06 -4.49 21.95
N VAL A 326 -17.93 -4.15 21.32
CA VAL A 326 -16.67 -3.90 22.05
C VAL A 326 -16.75 -2.65 22.92
N SER A 327 -17.54 -1.65 22.52
CA SER A 327 -17.74 -0.40 23.28
C SER A 327 -18.53 -0.57 24.58
N LYS A 328 -19.21 -1.70 24.78
CA LYS A 328 -19.99 -1.97 25.99
C LYS A 328 -19.13 -2.59 27.09
N HIS A 329 -19.25 -2.07 28.32
CA HIS A 329 -18.59 -2.62 29.50
C HIS A 329 -19.44 -3.72 30.17
N GLY A 330 -18.80 -4.64 30.89
CA GLY A 330 -19.47 -5.64 31.74
C GLY A 330 -19.33 -7.11 31.31
N VAL A 331 -18.74 -7.39 30.14
CA VAL A 331 -18.45 -8.77 29.67
C VAL A 331 -16.95 -9.00 29.68
N ASN A 332 -16.49 -10.19 30.09
CA ASN A 332 -15.07 -10.56 30.06
C ASN A 332 -14.50 -10.48 28.62
N ASP A 333 -13.34 -9.86 28.48
CA ASP A 333 -12.65 -9.64 27.20
C ASP A 333 -12.39 -10.93 26.41
N GLU A 334 -12.06 -12.05 27.08
CA GLU A 334 -11.81 -13.36 26.42
C GLU A 334 -13.07 -13.96 25.82
N ILE A 335 -14.16 -13.90 26.58
CA ILE A 335 -15.45 -14.44 26.12
C ILE A 335 -15.95 -13.57 24.97
N LEU A 336 -15.78 -12.26 25.09
CA LEU A 336 -16.22 -11.32 24.08
C LEU A 336 -15.44 -11.45 22.77
N SER A 337 -14.10 -11.60 22.82
CA SER A 337 -13.28 -11.79 21.61
C SER A 337 -13.69 -13.06 20.86
N LYS A 338 -13.86 -14.18 21.57
CA LYS A 338 -14.31 -15.45 20.99
C LYS A 338 -15.70 -15.33 20.35
N GLN A 339 -16.66 -14.72 21.04
CA GLN A 339 -18.01 -14.52 20.48
C GLN A 339 -18.02 -13.65 19.23
N ILE A 340 -17.16 -12.63 19.18
CA ILE A 340 -17.01 -11.79 17.99
C ILE A 340 -16.38 -12.60 16.87
N ALA A 341 -15.29 -13.32 17.13
CA ALA A 341 -14.61 -14.18 16.15
C ALA A 341 -15.53 -15.26 15.59
N GLU A 342 -16.33 -15.94 16.41
CA GLU A 342 -17.31 -16.95 15.96
C GLU A 342 -18.38 -16.36 15.04
N LYS A 343 -18.85 -15.13 15.31
CA LYS A 343 -19.87 -14.47 14.48
C LYS A 343 -19.28 -13.86 13.20
N LEU A 344 -18.04 -13.40 13.24
CA LEU A 344 -17.34 -12.81 12.10
C LEU A 344 -16.59 -13.84 11.24
N GLY A 345 -16.34 -15.05 11.75
CA GLY A 345 -15.56 -16.09 11.05
C GLY A 345 -16.15 -16.52 9.70
N TYR A 346 -17.43 -16.26 9.47
CA TYR A 346 -18.12 -16.48 8.19
C TYR A 346 -17.94 -15.33 7.18
N ALA A 347 -17.31 -14.21 7.57
CA ALA A 347 -17.17 -12.99 6.80
C ALA A 347 -15.69 -12.58 6.65
N PRO A 348 -14.94 -13.20 5.72
CA PRO A 348 -13.49 -13.01 5.57
C PRO A 348 -13.08 -11.60 5.11
N SER A 349 -14.04 -10.76 4.71
CA SER A 349 -13.80 -9.39 4.26
C SER A 349 -13.69 -8.37 5.40
N ILE A 350 -13.96 -8.76 6.64
CA ILE A 350 -13.94 -7.85 7.79
C ILE A 350 -12.54 -7.79 8.39
N SER A 351 -11.97 -6.59 8.47
CA SER A 351 -10.72 -6.38 9.19
C SER A 351 -11.00 -6.27 10.69
N PHE A 352 -10.34 -7.13 11.47
CA PHE A 352 -10.36 -7.08 12.92
C PHE A 352 -9.60 -5.87 13.47
N SER A 353 -8.66 -5.29 12.71
CA SER A 353 -7.94 -4.06 13.08
C SER A 353 -8.88 -2.90 13.40
N ASP A 354 -9.91 -2.67 12.59
CA ASP A 354 -10.93 -1.64 12.79
C ASP A 354 -11.75 -1.84 14.07
N ILE A 355 -12.04 -3.10 14.41
CA ILE A 355 -12.80 -3.46 15.60
C ILE A 355 -11.90 -3.32 16.83
N ALA A 356 -10.64 -3.73 16.73
CA ALA A 356 -9.64 -3.56 17.77
C ALA A 356 -9.41 -2.06 18.05
N ASN A 357 -9.33 -1.20 17.04
CA ASN A 357 -9.26 0.27 17.20
C ASN A 357 -10.46 0.85 17.97
N ALA A 358 -11.67 0.33 17.71
CA ALA A 358 -12.85 0.71 18.49
C ALA A 358 -12.75 0.24 19.96
N ALA A 359 -12.18 -0.95 20.21
CA ALA A 359 -11.91 -1.43 21.56
C ALA A 359 -10.85 -0.57 22.29
N VAL A 360 -9.80 -0.13 21.60
CA VAL A 360 -8.80 0.83 22.13
C VAL A 360 -9.47 2.15 22.50
N SER A 361 -10.31 2.69 21.61
CA SER A 361 -11.04 3.94 21.85
C SER A 361 -12.01 3.83 23.04
N ALA A 362 -12.50 2.63 23.33
CA ALA A 362 -13.31 2.32 24.51
C ALA A 362 -12.47 1.98 25.77
N GLY A 363 -11.14 2.13 25.73
CA GLY A 363 -10.25 1.86 26.87
C GLY A 363 -9.98 0.38 27.15
N ARG A 364 -10.34 -0.54 26.24
CA ARG A 364 -10.21 -1.99 26.42
C ARG A 364 -9.00 -2.55 25.67
N LYS A 365 -7.80 -2.21 26.14
CA LYS A 365 -6.52 -2.60 25.49
C LYS A 365 -6.36 -4.12 25.38
N THR A 366 -6.69 -4.86 26.43
CA THR A 366 -6.60 -6.34 26.49
C THR A 366 -7.51 -7.01 25.46
N LEU A 367 -8.73 -6.51 25.29
CA LEU A 367 -9.65 -6.96 24.25
C LEU A 367 -9.11 -6.67 22.85
N ALA A 368 -8.55 -5.47 22.64
CA ALA A 368 -7.99 -5.09 21.34
C ALA A 368 -6.86 -6.04 20.90
N ILE A 369 -5.95 -6.38 21.82
CA ILE A 369 -4.86 -7.34 21.55
C ILE A 369 -5.43 -8.72 21.19
N LYS A 370 -6.42 -9.22 21.93
CA LYS A 370 -7.06 -10.52 21.63
C LYS A 370 -7.82 -10.51 20.30
N LEU A 371 -8.42 -9.40 19.91
CA LEU A 371 -9.09 -9.27 18.61
C LEU A 371 -8.10 -9.24 17.45
N LEU A 372 -6.91 -8.66 17.65
CA LEU A 372 -5.86 -8.64 16.64
C LEU A 372 -5.33 -10.02 16.28
N GLU A 373 -5.39 -11.00 17.18
CA GLU A 373 -4.98 -12.38 16.87
C GLU A 373 -5.78 -13.00 15.71
N TYR A 374 -7.02 -12.52 15.48
CA TYR A 374 -7.88 -12.95 14.37
C TYR A 374 -7.68 -12.14 13.08
N GLU A 375 -6.85 -11.09 13.10
CA GLU A 375 -6.54 -10.31 11.91
C GLU A 375 -5.66 -11.11 10.94
N SER A 376 -6.07 -11.16 9.68
CA SER A 376 -5.33 -11.87 8.62
C SER A 376 -4.08 -11.12 8.16
N LYS A 377 -4.10 -9.78 8.24
CA LYS A 377 -3.03 -8.92 7.74
C LYS A 377 -2.02 -8.61 8.84
N ALA A 378 -0.83 -9.20 8.74
CA ALA A 378 0.25 -8.98 9.70
C ALA A 378 0.69 -7.50 9.80
N SER A 379 0.68 -6.74 8.70
CA SER A 379 1.02 -5.30 8.71
C SER A 379 0.09 -4.48 9.60
N GLU A 380 -1.21 -4.76 9.57
CA GLU A 380 -2.22 -4.09 10.39
C GLU A 380 -2.10 -4.50 11.87
N GLN A 381 -1.82 -5.78 12.13
CA GLN A 381 -1.51 -6.28 13.49
C GLN A 381 -0.32 -5.54 14.09
N VAL A 382 0.80 -5.52 13.36
CA VAL A 382 2.04 -4.86 13.82
C VAL A 382 1.80 -3.37 14.02
N GLN A 383 1.10 -2.70 13.10
CA GLN A 383 0.80 -1.28 13.22
C GLN A 383 -0.01 -0.95 14.47
N LEU A 384 -1.07 -1.71 14.77
CA LEU A 384 -1.89 -1.45 15.94
C LEU A 384 -1.16 -1.81 17.25
N LEU A 385 -0.40 -2.91 17.28
CA LEU A 385 0.42 -3.27 18.45
C LEU A 385 1.47 -2.18 18.75
N LEU A 386 2.05 -1.57 17.72
CA LEU A 386 2.96 -0.44 17.85
C LEU A 386 2.29 0.87 18.31
N GLN A 387 0.98 1.03 18.11
CA GLN A 387 0.21 2.15 18.68
C GLN A 387 -0.13 1.88 20.14
N LEU A 388 -0.35 0.61 20.50
CA LEU A 388 -0.59 0.14 21.86
C LEU A 388 0.68 0.03 22.72
N GLU A 389 1.85 0.36 22.18
CA GLU A 389 3.16 0.23 22.84
C GLU A 389 3.50 -1.22 23.26
N GLU A 390 2.86 -2.22 22.64
CA GLU A 390 3.11 -3.64 22.87
C GLU A 390 4.25 -4.14 21.95
N TYR A 391 5.45 -3.58 22.12
CA TYR A 391 6.56 -3.77 21.19
C TYR A 391 7.03 -5.23 21.06
N ARG A 392 7.00 -6.02 22.15
CA ARG A 392 7.42 -7.43 22.14
C ARG A 392 6.48 -8.27 21.26
N GLN A 393 5.17 -8.11 21.46
CA GLN A 393 4.18 -8.80 20.62
C GLN A 393 4.22 -8.31 19.17
N ALA A 394 4.42 -7.01 18.95
CA ALA A 394 4.59 -6.46 17.61
C ALA A 394 5.79 -7.10 16.89
N LEU A 395 6.90 -7.31 17.59
CA LEU A 395 8.10 -7.93 17.02
C LEU A 395 7.87 -9.40 16.68
N ILE A 396 7.19 -10.15 17.56
CA ILE A 396 6.80 -11.54 17.26
C ILE A 396 5.98 -11.61 15.97
N LYS A 397 4.93 -10.77 15.86
CA LYS A 397 4.07 -10.75 14.66
C LYS A 397 4.80 -10.29 13.41
N ALA A 398 5.71 -9.32 13.52
CA ALA A 398 6.55 -8.91 12.39
C ALA A 398 7.48 -10.05 11.93
N LEU A 399 8.12 -10.77 12.86
CA LEU A 399 8.99 -11.89 12.52
C LEU A 399 8.21 -13.09 11.94
N GLU A 400 7.05 -13.42 12.49
CA GLU A 400 6.15 -14.46 11.97
C GLU A 400 5.68 -14.15 10.54
N SER A 401 5.52 -12.86 10.19
CA SER A 401 5.12 -12.44 8.84
C SER A 401 6.21 -12.67 7.77
N GLY A 402 7.47 -12.80 8.20
CA GLY A 402 8.63 -12.86 7.30
C GLY A 402 8.96 -11.53 6.60
N ASP A 403 8.20 -10.46 6.84
CA ASP A 403 8.46 -9.15 6.26
C ASP A 403 9.55 -8.40 7.05
N THR A 404 10.73 -8.29 6.44
CA THR A 404 11.88 -7.60 7.04
C THR A 404 11.63 -6.12 7.28
N ASP A 405 10.78 -5.47 6.47
CA ASP A 405 10.46 -4.05 6.64
C ASP A 405 9.62 -3.83 7.91
N GLN A 406 8.61 -4.69 8.15
CA GLN A 406 7.86 -4.66 9.40
C GLN A 406 8.75 -4.93 10.61
N ALA A 407 9.71 -5.86 10.51
CA ALA A 407 10.66 -6.11 11.58
C ALA A 407 11.52 -4.87 11.87
N TYR A 408 12.08 -4.21 10.85
CA TYR A 408 12.83 -2.96 11.04
C TYR A 408 11.96 -1.85 11.61
N LYS A 409 10.73 -1.69 11.13
CA LYS A 409 9.78 -0.70 11.65
C LYS A 409 9.55 -0.87 13.15
N VAL A 410 9.38 -2.11 13.62
CA VAL A 410 9.24 -2.40 15.05
C VAL A 410 10.53 -2.10 15.81
N ILE A 411 11.68 -2.61 15.34
CA ILE A 411 12.98 -2.44 16.00
C ILE A 411 13.37 -0.97 16.14
N LEU A 412 13.19 -0.17 15.09
CA LEU A 412 13.56 1.25 15.11
C LEU A 412 12.62 2.05 16.01
N LYS A 413 11.31 1.76 15.96
CA LYS A 413 10.34 2.44 16.82
C LYS A 413 10.52 2.05 18.29
N SER A 414 10.84 0.79 18.59
CA SER A 414 11.11 0.35 19.95
C SER A 414 12.40 0.94 20.52
N ARG A 415 13.45 1.10 19.70
CA ARG A 415 14.69 1.81 20.10
C ARG A 415 14.41 3.23 20.59
N ASP A 416 13.53 3.97 19.90
CA ASP A 416 13.27 5.37 20.19
C ASP A 416 12.34 5.58 21.40
N LYS A 417 11.53 4.57 21.74
CA LYS A 417 10.50 4.67 22.79
C LYS A 417 10.80 3.88 24.05
N MET A 418 11.56 2.79 23.97
CA MET A 418 11.91 1.96 25.12
C MET A 418 13.20 2.45 25.78
N SER A 419 13.42 2.04 27.03
CA SER A 419 14.72 2.22 27.67
C SER A 419 15.79 1.38 26.95
N ASN A 420 17.04 1.83 27.00
CA ASN A 420 18.15 1.11 26.37
C ASN A 420 18.29 -0.33 26.91
N ILE A 421 18.00 -0.54 28.19
CA ILE A 421 18.06 -1.85 28.85
C ILE A 421 16.95 -2.76 28.31
N ASP A 422 15.70 -2.27 28.29
CA ASP A 422 14.55 -3.08 27.85
C ASP A 422 14.64 -3.40 26.35
N PHE A 423 15.11 -2.45 25.54
CA PHE A 423 15.33 -2.65 24.12
C PHE A 423 16.39 -3.73 23.85
N LYS A 424 17.53 -3.66 24.56
CA LYS A 424 18.58 -4.68 24.45
C LYS A 424 18.11 -6.05 24.93
N GLY A 425 17.36 -6.10 26.02
CA GLY A 425 16.74 -7.34 26.52
C GLY A 425 15.78 -7.96 25.49
N MET A 426 14.92 -7.14 24.87
CA MET A 426 14.06 -7.59 23.76
C MET A 426 14.90 -8.16 22.61
N LEU A 427 15.93 -7.46 22.14
CA LEU A 427 16.74 -7.96 21.02
C LEU A 427 17.44 -9.28 21.32
N GLN A 428 17.89 -9.50 22.57
CA GLN A 428 18.50 -10.76 22.98
C GLN A 428 17.50 -11.94 22.94
N GLU A 429 16.23 -11.70 23.25
CA GLU A 429 15.18 -12.72 23.16
C GLU A 429 14.90 -13.15 21.71
N PHE A 430 15.18 -12.29 20.72
CA PHE A 430 14.86 -12.51 19.31
C PHE A 430 16.12 -12.45 18.41
N PRO A 431 16.83 -13.58 18.19
CA PRO A 431 18.10 -13.61 17.44
C PRO A 431 18.03 -13.06 16.01
N VAL A 432 16.89 -13.26 15.32
CA VAL A 432 16.67 -12.72 13.97
C VAL A 432 16.60 -11.20 13.99
N ALA A 433 15.87 -10.63 14.95
CA ALA A 433 15.79 -9.18 15.13
C ALA A 433 17.14 -8.57 15.49
N LEU A 434 17.91 -9.24 16.37
CA LEU A 434 19.29 -8.84 16.68
C LEU A 434 20.17 -8.81 15.44
N SER A 435 20.10 -9.85 14.61
CA SER A 435 20.88 -9.96 13.37
C SER A 435 20.54 -8.83 12.38
N LEU A 436 19.25 -8.53 12.21
CA LEU A 436 18.78 -7.40 11.40
C LEU A 436 19.29 -6.07 11.96
N TYR A 437 19.21 -5.87 13.28
CA TYR A 437 19.68 -4.64 13.91
C TYR A 437 21.21 -4.46 13.83
N ILE A 438 21.97 -5.55 13.91
CA ILE A 438 23.43 -5.52 13.68
C ILE A 438 23.73 -5.07 12.24
N LYS A 439 23.01 -5.61 11.25
CA LYS A 439 23.16 -5.18 9.85
C LYS A 439 22.85 -3.69 9.70
N PHE A 440 21.75 -3.22 10.27
CA PHE A 440 21.38 -1.80 10.26
C PHE A 440 22.47 -0.92 10.91
N CYS A 441 23.00 -1.31 12.07
CA CYS A 441 24.06 -0.56 12.74
C CYS A 441 25.35 -0.49 11.91
N ARG A 442 25.71 -1.55 11.17
CA ARG A 442 26.89 -1.54 10.28
C ARG A 442 26.80 -0.50 9.18
N GLU A 443 25.61 -0.28 8.63
CA GLU A 443 25.38 0.66 7.53
C GLU A 443 25.17 2.10 8.02
N TYR A 444 24.43 2.30 9.11
CA TYR A 444 23.93 3.63 9.51
C TYR A 444 24.40 4.13 10.88
N ASN A 445 24.90 3.26 11.77
CA ASN A 445 25.26 3.67 13.13
C ASN A 445 26.42 2.83 13.72
N SER A 446 27.65 3.20 13.35
CA SER A 446 28.85 2.51 13.82
C SER A 446 29.12 2.66 15.33
N VAL A 447 28.63 3.72 15.96
CA VAL A 447 28.85 3.97 17.40
C VAL A 447 28.08 2.95 18.23
N SER A 448 26.80 2.73 17.90
CA SER A 448 25.96 1.76 18.62
C SER A 448 26.32 0.30 18.30
N LEU A 449 26.97 0.03 17.16
CA LEU A 449 27.33 -1.33 16.75
C LEU A 449 28.19 -2.05 17.79
N ARG A 450 29.20 -1.37 18.35
CA ARG A 450 30.11 -1.97 19.34
C ARG A 450 29.38 -2.41 20.62
N ASP A 451 28.40 -1.63 21.07
CA ASP A 451 27.61 -1.97 22.26
C ASP A 451 26.59 -3.08 22.00
N ILE A 452 26.08 -3.19 20.78
CA ILE A 452 25.18 -4.28 20.39
C ILE A 452 25.93 -5.59 20.21
N LEU A 453 27.14 -5.58 19.65
CA LEU A 453 27.96 -6.78 19.51
C LEU A 453 28.45 -7.36 20.84
N LYS A 454 28.47 -6.56 21.92
CA LYS A 454 28.73 -7.07 23.28
C LYS A 454 27.56 -7.91 23.83
N LEU A 455 26.33 -7.71 23.35
CA LEU A 455 25.15 -8.42 23.85
C LEU A 455 25.16 -9.93 23.60
N PRO A 456 25.48 -10.43 22.39
CA PRO A 456 25.60 -11.86 22.14
C PRO A 456 26.92 -12.46 22.67
N ASP A 457 27.78 -11.65 23.30
CA ASP A 457 29.14 -12.02 23.70
C ASP A 457 30.01 -12.49 22.50
N ASP A 458 29.73 -11.96 21.29
CA ASP A 458 30.47 -12.30 20.08
C ASP A 458 31.78 -11.50 19.99
N HIS A 459 32.76 -11.98 20.74
CA HIS A 459 34.10 -11.42 20.76
C HIS A 459 34.83 -11.48 19.41
N ASN A 460 34.49 -12.45 18.53
CA ASN A 460 35.07 -12.52 17.19
C ASN A 460 34.58 -11.35 16.32
N ALA A 461 33.29 -11.04 16.37
CA ALA A 461 32.72 -9.90 15.67
C ALA A 461 33.26 -8.55 16.19
N LEU A 462 33.50 -8.42 17.51
CA LEU A 462 34.14 -7.24 18.11
C LEU A 462 35.60 -7.06 17.65
N GLY A 463 36.34 -8.17 17.55
CA GLY A 463 37.69 -8.18 16.99
C GLY A 463 37.69 -7.72 15.53
N LEU A 464 36.79 -8.29 14.71
CA LEU A 464 36.68 -7.92 13.30
C LEU A 464 36.28 -6.46 13.12
N LEU A 465 35.34 -5.95 13.92
CA LEU A 465 34.97 -4.53 13.90
C LEU A 465 36.19 -3.64 14.15
N SER A 466 36.99 -3.96 15.17
CA SER A 466 38.19 -3.18 15.50
C SER A 466 39.24 -3.23 14.38
N VAL A 467 39.37 -4.37 13.69
CA VAL A 467 40.23 -4.48 12.49
C VAL A 467 39.72 -3.61 11.35
N VAL A 468 38.42 -3.66 11.05
CA VAL A 468 37.82 -2.85 9.97
C VAL A 468 37.96 -1.35 10.28
N GLU A 469 37.68 -0.94 11.52
CA GLU A 469 37.88 0.45 11.96
C GLU A 469 39.34 0.89 11.87
N SER A 470 40.30 -0.02 12.04
CA SER A 470 41.74 0.29 11.90
C SER A 470 42.17 0.57 10.45
N LEU A 471 41.39 0.11 9.47
CA LEU A 471 41.63 0.33 8.04
C LEU A 471 40.95 1.61 7.52
N ASP A 472 40.05 2.19 8.31
CA ASP A 472 39.32 3.40 7.96
C ASP A 472 40.22 4.63 8.08
N LYS A 473 40.78 5.06 6.94
CA LYS A 473 41.68 6.21 6.86
C LYS A 473 40.96 7.55 7.02
N GLU A 474 39.64 7.60 6.86
CA GLU A 474 38.87 8.85 6.98
C GLU A 474 38.72 9.28 8.43
N ARG A 475 38.53 8.34 9.34
CA ARG A 475 38.32 8.60 10.77
C ARG A 475 39.60 8.97 11.53
N ARG A 476 40.78 8.80 10.92
CA ARG A 476 42.11 9.09 11.51
C ARG A 476 42.29 8.55 12.95
N LEU A 477 41.76 7.35 13.20
CA LEU A 477 41.89 6.70 14.49
C LEU A 477 43.28 6.08 14.64
N ASP A 478 43.73 5.88 15.88
CA ASP A 478 45.00 5.20 16.16
C ASP A 478 44.89 3.72 15.77
N GLN A 479 45.43 3.39 14.60
CA GLN A 479 45.46 2.04 14.04
C GLN A 479 46.09 1.03 15.00
N ASN A 480 47.14 1.42 15.72
CA ASN A 480 47.82 0.50 16.65
C ASN A 480 46.94 0.20 17.86
N ALA A 481 46.25 1.20 18.41
CA ALA A 481 45.33 1.02 19.52
C ALA A 481 44.14 0.12 19.15
N LEU A 482 43.61 0.28 17.93
CA LEU A 482 42.50 -0.55 17.43
C LEU A 482 42.91 -2.00 17.18
N LEU A 483 44.09 -2.24 16.61
CA LEU A 483 44.64 -3.59 16.46
C LEU A 483 44.91 -4.25 17.82
N TRP A 484 45.38 -3.49 18.81
CA TRP A 484 45.50 -3.97 20.19
C TRP A 484 44.14 -4.33 20.80
N SER A 485 43.11 -3.51 20.57
CA SER A 485 41.74 -3.85 20.97
C SER A 485 41.26 -5.13 20.27
N ALA A 486 41.57 -5.32 18.99
CA ALA A 486 41.20 -6.52 18.24
C ALA A 486 41.86 -7.78 18.84
N ILE A 487 43.15 -7.69 19.20
CA ILE A 487 43.90 -8.76 19.88
C ILE A 487 43.19 -9.16 21.18
N ASN A 488 42.82 -8.19 22.03
CA ASN A 488 42.15 -8.48 23.29
C ASN A 488 40.79 -9.16 23.07
N SER A 489 40.03 -8.73 22.07
CA SER A 489 38.76 -9.38 21.69
C SER A 489 38.97 -10.80 21.16
N TYR A 490 39.94 -11.03 20.27
CA TYR A 490 40.23 -12.37 19.76
C TYR A 490 40.81 -13.31 20.83
N LYS A 491 41.57 -12.79 21.80
CA LYS A 491 42.01 -13.55 22.99
C LYS A 491 40.82 -13.99 23.83
N ALA A 492 39.86 -13.10 24.08
CA ALA A 492 38.61 -13.45 24.75
C ALA A 492 37.80 -14.50 23.96
N ALA A 493 37.82 -14.41 22.62
CA ALA A 493 37.19 -15.38 21.71
C ALA A 493 37.94 -16.71 21.55
N ARG A 494 39.15 -16.87 22.14
CA ARG A 494 40.07 -18.00 21.93
C ARG A 494 40.41 -18.26 20.45
N ASN A 495 40.57 -17.19 19.67
CA ASN A 495 40.92 -17.25 18.26
C ASN A 495 42.40 -16.93 18.03
N ASP A 496 43.27 -17.91 18.28
CA ASP A 496 44.73 -17.76 18.25
C ASP A 496 45.26 -17.33 16.87
N LEU A 497 44.58 -17.75 15.79
CA LEU A 497 44.94 -17.35 14.44
C LEU A 497 44.78 -15.83 14.28
N CYS A 498 43.61 -15.27 14.57
CA CYS A 498 43.38 -13.84 14.44
C CYS A 498 44.25 -13.01 15.41
N VAL A 499 44.55 -13.53 16.59
CA VAL A 499 45.53 -12.92 17.51
C VAL A 499 46.90 -12.81 16.84
N SER A 500 47.45 -13.93 16.35
CA SER A 500 48.77 -13.95 15.71
C SER A 500 48.82 -13.03 14.48
N LEU A 501 47.78 -13.00 13.65
CA LEU A 501 47.70 -12.12 12.49
C LEU A 501 47.71 -10.63 12.87
N CYS A 502 46.99 -10.24 13.93
CA CYS A 502 47.00 -8.86 14.41
C CYS A 502 48.36 -8.48 15.05
N GLU A 503 48.98 -9.39 15.78
CA GLU A 503 50.33 -9.20 16.35
C GLU A 503 51.39 -9.06 15.25
N ASP A 504 51.32 -9.89 14.21
CA ASP A 504 52.19 -9.79 13.03
C ASP A 504 52.00 -8.48 12.26
N GLN A 505 50.75 -7.99 12.14
CA GLN A 505 50.45 -6.71 11.51
C GLN A 505 51.03 -5.52 12.32
N LEU A 506 50.87 -5.52 13.64
CA LEU A 506 51.48 -4.49 14.51
C LEU A 506 53.01 -4.50 14.39
N LYS A 507 53.62 -5.69 14.38
CA LYS A 507 55.06 -5.86 14.18
C LYS A 507 55.50 -5.32 12.82
N LEU A 508 54.74 -5.58 11.76
CA LEU A 508 55.02 -5.08 10.41
C LEU A 508 54.97 -3.56 10.35
N LEU A 509 53.92 -2.94 10.90
CA LEU A 509 53.77 -1.48 10.93
C LEU A 509 54.92 -0.80 11.69
N ALA A 510 55.29 -1.33 12.86
CA ALA A 510 56.42 -0.83 13.63
C ALA A 510 57.74 -0.92 12.84
N LYS A 511 57.95 -2.04 12.14
CA LYS A 511 59.14 -2.23 11.31
C LYS A 511 59.17 -1.29 10.11
N GLN A 512 58.05 -1.14 9.41
CA GLN A 512 57.91 -0.23 8.27
C GLN A 512 58.19 1.20 8.67
N LYS A 513 57.66 1.66 9.81
CA LYS A 513 57.96 2.98 10.35
C LYS A 513 59.46 3.20 10.58
N SER A 514 60.15 2.24 11.18
CA SER A 514 61.61 2.31 11.34
C SER A 514 62.37 2.33 10.00
N LEU A 515 61.86 1.64 8.97
CA LEU A 515 62.43 1.68 7.62
C LEU A 515 62.16 3.02 6.91
N GLU A 516 60.98 3.62 7.11
CA GLU A 516 60.68 4.96 6.60
C GLU A 516 61.61 6.00 7.20
N GLU A 517 61.84 5.96 8.52
CA GLU A 517 62.77 6.86 9.21
C GLU A 517 64.21 6.69 8.71
N LYS A 518 64.64 5.44 8.49
CA LYS A 518 66.00 5.14 8.04
C LYS A 518 66.29 5.54 6.60
N TYR A 519 65.32 5.38 5.69
CA TYR A 519 65.52 5.56 4.25
C TYR A 519 64.79 6.78 3.66
N SER A 520 63.96 7.47 4.45
CA SER A 520 63.13 8.59 4.00
C SER A 520 62.25 8.25 2.78
N THR A 521 61.79 7.00 2.68
CA THR A 521 60.89 6.52 1.62
C THR A 521 59.67 5.82 2.23
N PRO A 522 58.48 5.89 1.62
CA PRO A 522 57.27 5.33 2.21
C PRO A 522 57.27 3.79 2.21
N PHE A 523 57.03 3.16 3.35
CA PHE A 523 56.92 1.71 3.55
C PHE A 523 55.62 1.29 4.26
N ILE A 524 54.95 2.20 4.96
CA ILE A 524 53.73 1.91 5.72
C ILE A 524 52.63 1.38 4.78
N ASP A 525 51.81 0.47 5.29
CA ASP A 525 50.69 -0.21 4.60
C ASP A 525 51.10 -1.16 3.46
N LEU A 526 52.39 -1.36 3.21
CA LEU A 526 52.83 -2.39 2.28
C LEU A 526 52.64 -3.79 2.89
N SER A 527 52.34 -4.79 2.07
CA SER A 527 52.40 -6.18 2.53
C SER A 527 53.84 -6.58 2.86
N VAL A 528 54.04 -7.66 3.62
CA VAL A 528 55.37 -8.26 3.85
C VAL A 528 56.10 -8.49 2.52
N HIS A 529 55.38 -8.95 1.50
CA HIS A 529 55.91 -9.17 0.15
C HIS A 529 56.39 -7.87 -0.50
N ASN A 530 55.54 -6.83 -0.52
CA ASN A 530 55.86 -5.55 -1.16
C ASN A 530 56.95 -4.80 -0.40
N THR A 531 56.98 -4.92 0.93
CA THR A 531 58.04 -4.34 1.78
C THR A 531 59.39 -4.95 1.44
N CYS A 532 59.45 -6.29 1.35
CA CYS A 532 60.67 -7.01 0.97
C CYS A 532 61.10 -6.68 -0.47
N MET A 533 60.16 -6.64 -1.42
CA MET A 533 60.45 -6.25 -2.81
C MET A 533 61.02 -4.83 -2.90
N LYS A 534 60.45 -3.89 -2.13
CA LYS A 534 60.92 -2.50 -2.11
C LYS A 534 62.33 -2.38 -1.53
N LEU A 535 62.65 -3.12 -0.46
CA LEU A 535 64.02 -3.16 0.09
C LEU A 535 65.03 -3.73 -0.91
N LEU A 536 64.65 -4.75 -1.67
CA LEU A 536 65.48 -5.34 -2.73
C LEU A 536 65.68 -4.35 -3.89
N ASN A 537 64.63 -3.66 -4.33
CA ASN A 537 64.70 -2.68 -5.41
C ASN A 537 65.58 -1.47 -5.05
N LEU A 538 65.62 -1.07 -3.78
CA LEU A 538 66.53 -0.03 -3.26
C LEU A 538 67.96 -0.54 -3.03
N ASN A 539 68.28 -1.79 -3.40
CA ASN A 539 69.57 -2.45 -3.20
C ASN A 539 70.02 -2.58 -1.73
N HIS A 540 69.10 -2.57 -0.76
CA HIS A 540 69.38 -2.77 0.67
C HIS A 540 69.37 -4.25 1.07
N LEU A 541 70.26 -5.04 0.47
CA LEU A 541 70.26 -6.51 0.57
C LEU A 541 70.40 -7.05 2.01
N LYS A 542 71.19 -6.41 2.87
CA LYS A 542 71.38 -6.85 4.26
C LYS A 542 70.10 -6.70 5.08
N ASP A 543 69.37 -5.61 4.86
CA ASP A 543 68.13 -5.32 5.58
C ASP A 543 66.96 -6.15 5.00
N ALA A 544 66.97 -6.44 3.70
CA ALA A 544 66.05 -7.41 3.09
C ALA A 544 66.24 -8.84 3.63
N GLU A 545 67.48 -9.29 3.83
CA GLU A 545 67.77 -10.60 4.41
C GLU A 545 67.33 -10.68 5.89
N LYS A 546 67.60 -9.63 6.68
CA LYS A 546 67.08 -9.52 8.05
C LYS A 546 65.55 -9.55 8.06
N PHE A 547 64.90 -8.78 7.19
CA PHE A 547 63.44 -8.75 7.08
C PHE A 547 62.86 -10.13 6.71
N ARG A 548 63.50 -10.85 5.78
CA ARG A 548 63.14 -12.24 5.43
C ARG A 548 63.19 -13.15 6.65
N THR A 549 64.26 -13.09 7.46
CA THR A 549 64.37 -13.91 8.68
C THR A 549 63.33 -13.54 9.73
N GLU A 550 63.05 -12.25 9.90
CA GLU A 550 62.15 -11.71 10.92
C GLU A 550 60.67 -12.06 10.66
N PHE A 551 60.25 -12.08 9.40
CA PHE A 551 58.89 -12.41 8.94
C PHE A 551 58.79 -13.81 8.32
N LYS A 552 59.83 -14.66 8.49
CA LYS A 552 59.88 -16.05 8.03
C LYS A 552 59.43 -16.24 6.57
N ILE A 553 59.87 -15.34 5.68
CA ILE A 553 59.51 -15.43 4.25
C ILE A 553 60.13 -16.70 3.67
N PRO A 554 59.34 -17.60 3.06
CA PRO A 554 59.86 -18.86 2.51
C PRO A 554 60.97 -18.62 1.49
N ASP A 555 62.01 -19.46 1.54
CA ASP A 555 63.18 -19.42 0.63
C ASP A 555 62.77 -19.30 -0.83
N ARG A 556 61.80 -20.10 -1.26
CA ARG A 556 61.28 -20.07 -2.62
C ARG A 556 60.73 -18.69 -3.01
N ARG A 557 59.96 -18.05 -2.12
CA ARG A 557 59.35 -16.74 -2.35
C ARG A 557 60.39 -15.63 -2.36
N TYR A 558 61.37 -15.70 -1.46
CA TYR A 558 62.46 -14.73 -1.39
C TYR A 558 63.38 -14.79 -2.62
N TRP A 559 63.72 -15.99 -3.09
CA TRP A 559 64.50 -16.15 -4.33
C TRP A 559 63.77 -15.57 -5.55
N TRP A 560 62.46 -15.81 -5.67
CA TRP A 560 61.65 -15.21 -6.72
C TRP A 560 61.69 -13.67 -6.67
N LEU A 561 61.51 -13.10 -5.48
CA LEU A 561 61.59 -11.65 -5.25
C LEU A 561 62.96 -11.06 -5.66
N ARG A 562 64.07 -11.74 -5.32
CA ARG A 562 65.41 -11.28 -5.70
C ARG A 562 65.63 -11.29 -7.20
N ILE A 563 65.21 -12.34 -7.89
CA ILE A 563 65.33 -12.45 -9.35
C ILE A 563 64.53 -11.35 -10.04
N GLN A 564 63.28 -11.16 -9.60
CA GLN A 564 62.41 -10.14 -10.15
C GLN A 564 62.99 -8.73 -9.91
N SER A 565 63.46 -8.45 -8.69
CA SER A 565 64.06 -7.16 -8.33
C SER A 565 65.32 -6.84 -9.14
N MET A 566 66.23 -7.81 -9.30
CA MET A 566 67.44 -7.63 -10.12
C MET A 566 67.10 -7.35 -11.58
N ALA A 567 66.09 -8.03 -12.13
CA ALA A 567 65.66 -7.82 -13.50
C ALA A 567 64.90 -6.50 -13.70
N ASP A 568 64.12 -6.06 -12.71
CA ASP A 568 63.46 -4.75 -12.73
C ASP A 568 64.48 -3.61 -12.65
N ASN A 569 65.59 -3.81 -11.94
CA ASN A 569 66.69 -2.86 -11.82
C ASN A 569 67.72 -2.94 -12.97
N ASN A 570 67.53 -3.82 -13.97
CA ASN A 570 68.51 -4.13 -15.04
C ASN A 570 69.91 -4.57 -14.53
N SER A 571 70.00 -5.11 -13.33
CA SER A 571 71.25 -5.62 -12.73
C SER A 571 71.55 -7.05 -13.20
N TRP A 572 71.83 -7.21 -14.49
CA TRP A 572 72.01 -8.52 -15.14
C TRP A 572 73.26 -9.29 -14.67
N GLU A 573 74.33 -8.58 -14.34
CA GLU A 573 75.57 -9.16 -13.82
C GLU A 573 75.36 -9.76 -12.42
N ASP A 574 74.64 -9.04 -11.56
CA ASP A 574 74.26 -9.51 -10.22
C ASP A 574 73.34 -10.73 -10.31
N LEU A 575 72.47 -10.79 -11.32
CA LEU A 575 71.61 -11.95 -11.56
C LEU A 575 72.41 -13.18 -11.96
N ASP A 576 73.43 -13.03 -12.82
CA ASP A 576 74.34 -14.12 -13.20
C ASP A 576 75.15 -14.63 -12.01
N GLN A 577 75.72 -13.71 -11.21
CA GLN A 577 76.44 -14.06 -9.98
C GLN A 577 75.52 -14.75 -8.97
N PHE A 578 74.29 -14.24 -8.81
CA PHE A 578 73.30 -14.83 -7.91
C PHE A 578 72.93 -16.25 -8.34
N SER A 579 72.81 -16.51 -9.65
CA SER A 579 72.56 -17.86 -10.19
C SER A 579 73.66 -18.87 -9.86
N LYS A 580 74.90 -18.41 -9.65
CA LYS A 580 76.09 -19.24 -9.36
C LYS A 580 76.32 -19.40 -7.85
N SER A 581 75.73 -18.56 -7.02
CA SER A 581 76.00 -18.51 -5.58
C SER A 581 75.56 -19.78 -4.83
N LYS A 582 74.32 -20.24 -5.05
CA LYS A 582 73.73 -21.43 -4.44
C LYS A 582 72.72 -22.06 -5.40
N LYS A 583 72.44 -23.36 -5.23
CA LYS A 583 71.41 -24.05 -6.01
C LYS A 583 70.04 -23.40 -5.74
N SER A 584 69.39 -22.90 -6.79
CA SER A 584 68.10 -22.21 -6.68
C SER A 584 67.00 -23.15 -6.15
N PRO A 585 66.29 -22.80 -5.06
CA PRO A 585 65.20 -23.60 -4.49
C PRO A 585 63.92 -23.58 -5.34
N ILE A 586 63.87 -22.71 -6.36
CA ILE A 586 62.77 -22.61 -7.35
C ILE A 586 63.20 -23.10 -8.75
N GLY A 587 64.42 -23.64 -8.87
CA GLY A 587 65.02 -23.99 -10.16
C GLY A 587 65.43 -22.75 -10.98
N TYR A 588 65.79 -22.99 -12.25
CA TYR A 588 66.27 -21.94 -13.17
C TYR A 588 65.22 -21.47 -14.19
N ALA A 589 64.08 -22.14 -14.28
CA ALA A 589 62.94 -21.72 -15.10
C ALA A 589 62.48 -20.26 -14.79
N PRO A 590 62.33 -19.86 -13.52
CA PRO A 590 62.09 -18.48 -13.11
C PRO A 590 63.09 -17.45 -13.68
N PHE A 591 64.37 -17.80 -13.73
CA PHE A 591 65.41 -16.90 -14.25
C PHE A 591 65.22 -16.68 -15.75
N VAL A 592 64.87 -17.75 -16.49
CA VAL A 592 64.59 -17.68 -17.93
C VAL A 592 63.34 -16.85 -18.21
N ASP A 593 62.24 -17.11 -17.50
CA ASP A 593 60.98 -16.36 -17.71
C ASP A 593 61.16 -14.85 -17.48
N VAL A 594 61.87 -14.46 -16.40
CA VAL A 594 62.13 -13.05 -16.11
C VAL A 594 63.04 -12.40 -17.14
N CYS A 595 64.07 -13.11 -17.62
CA CYS A 595 64.92 -12.63 -18.72
C CYS A 595 64.13 -12.47 -20.02
N LEU A 596 63.27 -13.43 -20.38
CA LEU A 596 62.44 -13.37 -21.57
C LEU A 596 61.44 -12.21 -21.52
N GLN A 597 60.83 -11.94 -20.37
CA GLN A 597 59.91 -10.81 -20.19
C GLN A 597 60.60 -9.45 -20.43
N LYS A 598 61.87 -9.31 -20.04
CA LYS A 598 62.64 -8.07 -20.20
C LYS A 598 63.38 -7.97 -21.54
N LEU A 599 63.48 -9.07 -22.30
CA LEU A 599 64.16 -9.15 -23.60
C LEU A 599 63.66 -8.11 -24.61
N HIS A 600 62.37 -7.78 -24.58
CA HIS A 600 61.74 -6.83 -25.50
C HIS A 600 61.70 -5.39 -24.99
N ILE A 601 62.11 -5.16 -23.74
CA ILE A 601 61.92 -3.89 -23.02
C ILE A 601 63.27 -3.26 -22.65
N SER A 602 64.26 -4.07 -22.31
CA SER A 602 65.58 -3.60 -21.87
C SER A 602 66.52 -3.35 -23.05
N ARG A 603 67.45 -2.39 -22.89
CA ARG A 603 68.47 -2.06 -23.92
C ARG A 603 69.55 -3.14 -24.03
N ASP A 604 69.77 -3.92 -22.97
CA ASP A 604 70.85 -4.91 -22.85
C ASP A 604 70.48 -6.29 -23.42
N THR A 605 69.91 -6.29 -24.63
CA THR A 605 69.35 -7.51 -25.25
C THR A 605 70.38 -8.63 -25.41
N ASP A 606 71.64 -8.29 -25.71
CA ASP A 606 72.73 -9.28 -25.90
C ASP A 606 73.20 -9.94 -24.59
N ILE A 607 73.10 -9.23 -23.47
CA ILE A 607 73.42 -9.79 -22.15
C ILE A 607 72.29 -10.73 -21.73
N ILE A 608 71.03 -10.32 -21.92
CA ILE A 608 69.85 -11.12 -21.59
C ILE A 608 69.82 -12.42 -22.42
N LYS A 609 70.11 -12.37 -23.72
CA LYS A 609 70.21 -13.58 -24.58
C LYS A 609 71.29 -14.55 -24.07
N ARG A 610 72.46 -14.04 -23.67
CA ARG A 610 73.53 -14.88 -23.08
C ARG A 610 73.11 -15.52 -21.77
N LEU A 611 72.39 -14.79 -20.90
CA LEU A 611 71.87 -15.34 -19.65
C LEU A 611 70.82 -16.42 -19.88
N ILE A 612 69.90 -16.22 -20.82
CA ILE A 612 68.92 -17.24 -21.21
C ILE A 612 69.63 -18.52 -21.66
N GLN A 613 70.62 -18.41 -22.55
CA GLN A 613 71.42 -19.55 -23.01
C GLN A 613 72.18 -20.23 -21.85
N SER A 614 72.65 -19.46 -20.86
CA SER A 614 73.32 -20.03 -19.69
C SER A 614 72.35 -20.72 -18.70
N PHE A 615 71.09 -20.30 -18.63
CA PHE A 615 70.11 -20.82 -17.68
C PHE A 615 69.30 -22.00 -18.25
N LEU A 616 69.03 -22.01 -19.55
CA LEU A 616 68.26 -23.05 -20.25
C LEU A 616 68.77 -24.48 -20.00
N PRO A 617 70.09 -24.79 -20.02
CA PRO A 617 70.60 -26.13 -19.71
C PRO A 617 70.34 -26.56 -18.27
N LYS A 618 70.18 -25.60 -17.34
CA LYS A 618 69.98 -25.84 -15.90
C LYS A 618 68.51 -25.98 -15.52
N VAL A 619 67.59 -25.81 -16.46
CA VAL A 619 66.15 -26.03 -16.26
C VAL A 619 65.87 -27.52 -16.08
N SER A 620 64.92 -27.87 -15.21
CA SER A 620 64.52 -29.27 -14.96
C SER A 620 64.12 -29.98 -16.25
N GLU A 621 64.56 -31.23 -16.43
CA GLU A 621 64.35 -32.03 -17.65
C GLU A 621 62.89 -32.10 -18.08
N GLU A 622 61.94 -32.22 -17.13
CA GLU A 622 60.49 -32.31 -17.37
C GLU A 622 59.88 -31.10 -18.11
N ILE A 623 60.44 -29.90 -17.88
CA ILE A 623 59.94 -28.65 -18.46
C ILE A 623 60.92 -28.04 -19.47
N LYS A 624 62.08 -28.68 -19.65
CA LYS A 624 63.20 -28.17 -20.45
C LYS A 624 62.79 -27.87 -21.88
N VAL A 625 62.17 -28.83 -22.57
CA VAL A 625 61.70 -28.65 -23.96
C VAL A 625 60.78 -27.44 -24.10
N LYS A 626 59.82 -27.27 -23.19
CA LYS A 626 58.89 -26.13 -23.19
C LYS A 626 59.60 -24.78 -23.06
N TYR A 627 60.66 -24.70 -22.24
CA TYR A 627 61.42 -23.45 -22.05
C TYR A 627 62.35 -23.15 -23.22
N TYR A 628 62.93 -24.16 -23.89
CA TYR A 628 63.68 -23.94 -25.14
C TYR A 628 62.76 -23.44 -26.27
N VAL A 629 61.52 -23.96 -26.35
CA VAL A 629 60.49 -23.44 -27.26
C VAL A 629 60.12 -21.99 -26.91
N LYS A 630 59.90 -21.67 -25.63
CA LYS A 630 59.63 -20.29 -25.18
C LYS A 630 60.77 -19.32 -25.52
N ALA A 631 62.02 -19.78 -25.48
CA ALA A 631 63.20 -19.00 -25.83
C ALA A 631 63.47 -18.93 -27.35
N ASN A 632 62.57 -19.51 -28.18
CA ASN A 632 62.67 -19.58 -29.64
C ASN A 632 63.88 -20.39 -30.17
N CYS A 633 64.42 -21.31 -29.36
CA CYS A 633 65.48 -22.26 -29.75
C CYS A 633 64.86 -23.60 -30.17
N LEU A 634 64.16 -23.63 -31.30
CA LEU A 634 63.34 -24.77 -31.73
C LEU A 634 64.17 -26.00 -32.15
N GLU A 635 65.35 -25.80 -32.73
CA GLU A 635 66.29 -26.88 -33.11
C GLU A 635 66.78 -27.66 -31.88
N ASP A 636 67.22 -26.94 -30.86
CA ASP A 636 67.70 -27.54 -29.61
C ASP A 636 66.54 -28.16 -28.83
N ALA A 637 65.35 -27.55 -28.85
CA ALA A 637 64.15 -28.13 -28.26
C ALA A 637 63.80 -29.50 -28.90
N ALA A 638 63.89 -29.60 -30.23
CA ALA A 638 63.64 -30.83 -30.97
C ALA A 638 64.67 -31.92 -30.64
N LYS A 639 65.96 -31.58 -30.57
CA LYS A 639 67.03 -32.51 -30.18
C LYS A 639 66.83 -33.02 -28.75
N ILE A 640 66.55 -32.14 -27.79
CA ILE A 640 66.32 -32.52 -26.39
C ILE A 640 65.08 -33.42 -26.25
N ALA A 641 63.99 -33.11 -26.96
CA ALA A 641 62.78 -33.93 -26.94
C ALA A 641 63.01 -35.34 -27.55
N TYR A 642 63.84 -35.42 -28.58
CA TYR A 642 64.28 -36.70 -29.16
C TYR A 642 65.16 -37.50 -28.20
N GLU A 643 66.14 -36.87 -27.55
CA GLU A 643 67.00 -37.49 -26.54
C GLU A 643 66.21 -38.00 -25.32
N GLN A 644 65.21 -37.23 -24.87
CA GLN A 644 64.29 -37.62 -23.78
C GLN A 644 63.28 -38.70 -24.20
N ARG A 645 63.21 -39.07 -25.49
CA ARG A 645 62.25 -40.01 -26.10
C ARG A 645 60.78 -39.62 -25.86
N ASP A 646 60.49 -38.33 -25.76
CA ASP A 646 59.14 -37.81 -25.54
C ASP A 646 58.50 -37.34 -26.86
N ILE A 647 57.68 -38.24 -27.43
CA ILE A 647 56.96 -38.01 -28.69
C ILE A 647 55.96 -36.85 -28.55
N GLN A 648 55.33 -36.66 -27.39
CA GLN A 648 54.36 -35.58 -27.19
C GLN A 648 55.05 -34.21 -27.20
N SER A 649 56.22 -34.11 -26.57
CA SER A 649 57.03 -32.90 -26.61
C SER A 649 57.55 -32.61 -28.03
N LEU A 650 57.93 -33.61 -28.82
CA LEU A 650 58.30 -33.43 -30.24
C LEU A 650 57.15 -32.88 -31.09
N LEU A 651 55.93 -33.42 -30.91
CA LEU A 651 54.72 -32.92 -31.57
C LEU A 651 54.40 -31.48 -31.14
N TYR A 652 54.66 -31.14 -29.87
CA TYR A 652 54.53 -29.77 -29.38
C TYR A 652 55.53 -28.81 -30.05
N VAL A 653 56.80 -29.18 -30.21
CA VAL A 653 57.79 -28.37 -30.95
C VAL A 653 57.37 -28.23 -32.42
N GLN A 654 56.91 -29.31 -33.05
CA GLN A 654 56.42 -29.29 -34.44
C GLN A 654 55.29 -28.29 -34.64
N SER A 655 54.31 -28.25 -33.72
CA SER A 655 53.17 -27.33 -33.78
C SER A 655 53.58 -25.84 -33.72
N LYS A 656 54.79 -25.54 -33.26
CA LYS A 656 55.34 -24.17 -33.15
C LYS A 656 56.32 -23.82 -34.27
N CYS A 657 56.66 -24.76 -35.14
CA CYS A 657 57.50 -24.52 -36.30
C CYS A 657 56.67 -24.03 -37.50
N PRO A 658 57.20 -23.12 -38.34
CA PRO A 658 56.56 -22.76 -39.61
C PRO A 658 56.49 -23.99 -40.54
N ALA A 659 55.34 -24.14 -41.22
CA ALA A 659 55.10 -25.26 -42.13
C ALA A 659 56.16 -25.30 -43.24
N GLN A 660 56.69 -26.49 -43.54
CA GLN A 660 57.74 -26.74 -44.56
C GLN A 660 59.11 -26.10 -44.28
N SER A 661 59.56 -26.09 -43.03
CA SER A 661 60.97 -25.81 -42.67
C SER A 661 61.80 -27.09 -42.57
N ASP A 662 63.11 -27.02 -42.86
CA ASP A 662 64.07 -28.13 -42.68
C ASP A 662 63.98 -28.75 -41.27
N LEU A 663 63.69 -27.92 -40.27
CA LEU A 663 63.47 -28.35 -38.90
C LEU A 663 62.22 -29.23 -38.73
N SER A 664 61.13 -28.96 -39.47
CA SER A 664 59.93 -29.80 -39.45
C SER A 664 60.19 -31.18 -40.05
N GLU A 665 61.04 -31.27 -41.07
CA GLU A 665 61.46 -32.56 -41.66
C GLU A 665 62.34 -33.35 -40.70
N GLN A 666 63.27 -32.68 -40.00
CA GLN A 666 64.08 -33.29 -38.94
C GLN A 666 63.24 -33.80 -37.76
N ILE A 667 62.23 -33.03 -37.32
CA ILE A 667 61.31 -33.47 -36.26
C ILE A 667 60.48 -34.67 -36.70
N ASN A 668 60.00 -34.70 -37.96
CA ASN A 668 59.31 -35.85 -38.52
C ASN A 668 60.20 -37.11 -38.53
N ALA A 669 61.47 -36.97 -38.91
CA ALA A 669 62.44 -38.06 -38.87
C ALA A 669 62.66 -38.58 -37.43
N TYR A 670 62.77 -37.68 -36.44
CA TYR A 670 62.87 -38.04 -35.01
C TYR A 670 61.62 -38.77 -34.49
N ILE A 671 60.41 -38.33 -34.88
CA ILE A 671 59.15 -39.00 -34.52
C ILE A 671 59.08 -40.39 -35.15
N SER A 672 59.43 -40.54 -36.42
CA SER A 672 59.45 -41.84 -37.10
C SER A 672 60.47 -42.82 -36.49
N GLN A 673 61.66 -42.34 -36.11
CA GLN A 673 62.71 -43.17 -35.47
C GLN A 673 62.33 -43.65 -34.07
N LEU A 674 61.60 -42.84 -33.29
CA LEU A 674 61.09 -43.23 -31.96
C LEU A 674 59.84 -44.13 -32.05
N GLY A 675 58.98 -43.89 -33.06
CA GLY A 675 57.80 -44.72 -33.33
C GLY A 675 58.13 -46.14 -33.78
N ALA A 676 59.25 -46.34 -34.50
CA ALA A 676 59.65 -47.64 -35.03
C ALA A 676 60.15 -48.65 -33.98
N LYS A 677 60.46 -48.24 -32.73
CA LYS A 677 61.07 -49.10 -31.69
C LYS A 677 60.11 -49.60 -30.58
N LYS A 678 58.82 -49.23 -30.58
CA LYS A 678 57.82 -49.73 -29.60
C LYS A 678 56.82 -50.68 -30.27
N GLY A 679 57.27 -51.90 -30.55
CA GLY A 679 56.46 -52.99 -31.09
C GLY A 679 56.39 -54.21 -30.17
N THR A 680 56.03 -54.03 -28.89
CA THR A 680 55.51 -55.12 -28.02
C THR A 680 54.63 -54.50 -26.93
N PRO A 681 53.34 -54.89 -26.80
CA PRO A 681 52.40 -54.22 -25.91
C PRO A 681 52.56 -54.72 -24.47
N SER A 682 53.03 -53.85 -23.57
CA SER A 682 52.77 -54.01 -22.13
C SER A 682 51.37 -53.47 -21.85
N SER A 683 50.44 -54.38 -21.54
CA SER A 683 49.14 -54.09 -20.96
C SER A 683 49.30 -53.21 -19.71
N ILE A 684 48.77 -51.99 -19.77
CA ILE A 684 48.48 -51.19 -18.58
C ILE A 684 46.96 -51.33 -18.33
N PRO A 685 46.53 -51.76 -17.14
CA PRO A 685 45.13 -51.81 -16.76
C PRO A 685 44.60 -50.40 -16.50
N LEU A 686 43.36 -50.18 -16.94
CA LEU A 686 42.52 -49.06 -16.50
C LEU A 686 42.33 -49.15 -14.98
N PHE A 687 42.75 -48.12 -14.25
CA PHE A 687 42.30 -47.86 -12.89
C PHE A 687 41.24 -46.76 -12.91
N ASN A 688 40.24 -46.93 -12.03
CA ASN A 688 39.32 -45.89 -11.55
C ASN A 688 40.07 -44.67 -10.99
#